data_AF-A0A7W0WVW7-F1
#
_entry.id   AF-A0A7W0WVW7-F1
#
_cell.length_a   1.000
_cell.length_b   1.000
_cell.length_c   1.000
_cell.angle_alpha   90.00
_cell.angle_beta   90.00
_cell.angle_gamma   90.00
#
_symmetry.space_group_name_H-M   'P 1'
#
loop_
_entity.id
_entity.type
_entity.pdbx_description
1 polymer ?
#
loop_
_entity_poly.entity_id
_entity_poly.type
_entity_poly.pdbx_seq_one_letter_code
_entity_poly.pdbx_strand_id
1 'polypeptide(L)'
;ERGDGKSQTIANLIVNAVTQGKTVLFASNKVTALQSVQQRLAALGLGEFCLDLSSQRSQASCASVAQQLARVLERAFRPGSGPSGDDARLAELRGALDGHVWALHRVGPLGRSLHDVIGRLVELKTTPNAALAERDATGLDQGTLLRRLFAIELLAQTAKAVEPVAGHPWQKSTLASLGLAAGWAVDGRMRILSALDEAAAAGAALAAAVRDVATLVPGFVARTRGQLAALGTLCSLAATSPRPGAELLTHLRTAREDEIGEQIALIRARGTGAVETPRDPLTYLALAHRHRALATEVDDAFTDRIGELDAHGMWSQLRKWTQSMAPVRYVALRGARAQVRELAVPLAVESDEAMIVALEAVMAERAARKALLAAAEPAKRWFGELHPDDLDALDLPRIDAAVKWSAELRKAFDTVDVIGGEPGRTTAWRALVAQVAATPDTADAITPHTFAQLAGSVARWAPSIDMLAEVTGVADSAIGVGEDHLAALREQIETLRHSVDALPAWVAFHAARQAALESGVGPAVAAIERGDLSASELAGAWERATLLAWADAELAAPPVGPALSHFHGSAHHAHVAAFSDLDRGMLALMRSRALARLAERVPKAPRRGAIDEPGELGTLLQVAKKPGTLPSLRALFAQIPSLLPRLAPCMLMTPLAIAEHLDASLPPFDIVVFDESSQLPIAHALGALVRAKSAVIVGDSQQLRPASELPSLLDVSVGARLPEIRLTWHYR
;
A
#
# COMPACT_ATOMS: atom_id res chain seq x y z
N GLU A 1 -33.10 -10.29 40.47
CA GLU A 1 -34.06 -9.20 40.71
C GLU A 1 -33.44 -7.88 40.25
N ARG A 2 -34.13 -7.08 39.43
CA ARG A 2 -33.58 -5.92 38.67
C ARG A 2 -33.70 -4.56 39.40
N GLY A 3 -33.82 -4.52 40.72
CA GLY A 3 -34.38 -3.35 41.44
C GLY A 3 -33.52 -2.65 42.50
N ASP A 4 -32.23 -2.94 42.68
CA ASP A 4 -31.53 -2.53 43.91
C ASP A 4 -31.13 -1.03 43.95
N GLY A 5 -30.60 -0.48 42.85
CA GLY A 5 -30.00 0.87 42.85
C GLY A 5 -30.98 2.04 43.04
N LYS A 6 -32.20 1.97 42.50
CA LYS A 6 -33.20 3.06 42.61
C LYS A 6 -33.74 3.17 44.04
N SER A 7 -34.22 2.06 44.61
CA SER A 7 -34.70 2.03 46.00
C SER A 7 -33.60 2.37 47.00
N GLN A 8 -32.35 1.98 46.75
CA GLN A 8 -31.22 2.38 47.59
C GLN A 8 -30.93 3.89 47.52
N THR A 9 -30.97 4.46 46.31
CA THR A 9 -30.80 5.91 46.12
C THR A 9 -31.91 6.70 46.82
N ILE A 10 -33.17 6.25 46.68
CA ILE A 10 -34.33 6.85 47.36
C ILE A 10 -34.16 6.75 48.88
N ALA A 11 -33.79 5.59 49.42
CA ALA A 11 -33.56 5.41 50.85
C ALA A 11 -32.46 6.35 51.37
N ASN A 12 -31.33 6.45 50.66
CA ASN A 12 -30.24 7.37 50.99
C ASN A 12 -30.70 8.85 50.98
N LEU A 13 -31.52 9.22 49.99
CA LEU A 13 -32.10 10.58 49.90
C LEU A 13 -33.02 10.88 51.09
N ILE A 14 -33.91 9.93 51.44
CA ILE A 14 -34.81 10.05 52.59
C ILE A 14 -33.99 10.19 53.88
N VAL A 15 -32.99 9.32 54.10
CA VAL A 15 -32.10 9.40 55.26
C VAL A 15 -31.44 10.77 55.34
N ASN A 16 -30.81 11.24 54.25
CA ASN A 16 -30.15 12.54 54.22
C ASN A 16 -31.12 13.70 54.53
N ALA A 17 -32.32 13.70 53.94
CA ALA A 17 -33.32 14.74 54.21
C ALA A 17 -33.77 14.74 55.67
N VAL A 18 -34.14 13.56 56.20
CA VAL A 18 -34.64 13.40 57.56
C VAL A 18 -33.57 13.79 58.59
N THR A 19 -32.31 13.40 58.37
CA THR A 19 -31.16 13.80 59.22
C THR A 19 -30.84 15.29 59.21
N GLN A 20 -31.22 16.01 58.16
CA GLN A 20 -31.01 17.46 58.06
C GLN A 20 -32.08 18.30 58.75
N GLY A 21 -33.21 17.73 59.13
CA GLY A 21 -34.34 18.53 59.65
C GLY A 21 -35.65 18.24 58.98
N LYS A 22 -35.60 17.67 57.78
CA LYS A 22 -36.68 17.78 56.81
C LYS A 22 -37.72 16.69 56.98
N THR A 23 -38.96 17.04 56.72
CA THR A 23 -40.06 16.07 56.61
C THR A 23 -40.19 15.57 55.18
N VAL A 24 -40.41 14.27 55.02
CA VAL A 24 -40.44 13.59 53.72
C VAL A 24 -41.72 12.79 53.54
N LEU A 25 -42.43 13.05 52.44
CA LEU A 25 -43.56 12.25 51.99
C LEU A 25 -43.10 11.37 50.82
N PHE A 26 -43.04 10.05 51.01
CA PHE A 26 -42.73 9.10 49.95
C PHE A 26 -44.03 8.55 49.35
N ALA A 27 -44.21 8.76 48.05
CA ALA A 27 -45.42 8.42 47.32
C ALA A 27 -45.12 7.43 46.18
N SER A 28 -45.83 6.29 46.15
CA SER A 28 -45.74 5.32 45.05
C SER A 28 -47.08 4.64 44.82
N ASN A 29 -47.37 4.31 43.55
CA ASN A 29 -48.53 3.48 43.18
C ASN A 29 -48.33 1.99 43.50
N LYS A 30 -47.08 1.55 43.71
CA LYS A 30 -46.74 0.15 43.99
C LYS A 30 -46.46 -0.03 45.48
N VAL A 31 -47.31 -0.81 46.16
CA VAL A 31 -47.10 -1.19 47.57
C VAL A 31 -45.77 -1.90 47.77
N THR A 32 -45.32 -2.69 46.80
CA THR A 32 -44.01 -3.36 46.82
C THR A 32 -42.83 -2.38 46.81
N ALA A 33 -42.96 -1.23 46.15
CA ALA A 33 -41.94 -0.17 46.19
C ALA A 33 -41.88 0.52 47.56
N LEU A 34 -43.06 0.79 48.16
CA LEU A 34 -43.17 1.31 49.52
C LEU A 34 -42.51 0.36 50.54
N GLN A 35 -42.80 -0.95 50.45
CA GLN A 35 -42.21 -1.97 51.31
C GLN A 35 -40.70 -2.12 51.12
N SER A 36 -40.20 -2.07 49.88
CA SER A 36 -38.76 -2.14 49.59
C SER A 36 -37.99 -0.99 50.25
N VAL A 37 -38.51 0.24 50.12
CA VAL A 37 -37.90 1.41 50.75
C VAL A 37 -38.04 1.35 52.27
N GLN A 38 -39.20 0.95 52.80
CA GLN A 38 -39.42 0.74 54.23
C GLN A 38 -38.43 -0.26 54.83
N GLN A 39 -38.24 -1.42 54.19
CA GLN A 39 -37.32 -2.45 54.66
C GLN A 39 -35.87 -1.94 54.72
N ARG A 40 -35.44 -1.13 53.73
CA ARG A 40 -34.12 -0.49 53.73
C ARG A 40 -33.97 0.53 54.85
N LEU A 41 -34.97 1.39 55.04
CA LEU A 41 -34.98 2.36 56.14
C LEU A 41 -35.00 1.64 57.51
N ALA A 42 -35.73 0.53 57.64
CA ALA A 42 -35.76 -0.31 58.84
C ALA A 42 -34.41 -1.00 59.10
N ALA A 43 -33.74 -1.51 58.07
CA ALA A 43 -32.39 -2.07 58.17
C ALA A 43 -31.37 -1.02 58.65
N LEU A 44 -31.58 0.25 58.31
CA LEU A 44 -30.83 1.41 58.80
C LEU A 44 -31.31 1.89 60.19
N GLY A 45 -32.26 1.22 60.83
CA GLY A 45 -32.78 1.58 62.16
C GLY A 45 -33.75 2.76 62.17
N LEU A 46 -34.12 3.29 61.00
CA LEU A 46 -35.04 4.42 60.84
C LEU A 46 -36.51 3.99 60.74
N GLY A 47 -36.81 2.69 60.77
CA GLY A 47 -38.16 2.16 60.54
C GLY A 47 -39.25 2.76 61.43
N GLU A 48 -38.95 3.06 62.69
CA GLU A 48 -39.95 3.63 63.62
C GLU A 48 -40.27 5.11 63.32
N PHE A 49 -39.31 5.84 62.73
CA PHE A 49 -39.48 7.23 62.27
C PHE A 49 -40.17 7.31 60.89
N CYS A 50 -40.50 6.15 60.32
CA CYS A 50 -41.14 5.99 59.02
C CYS A 50 -42.54 5.44 59.23
N LEU A 51 -43.56 6.27 59.05
CA LEU A 51 -44.96 5.85 59.16
C LEU A 51 -45.42 5.29 57.81
N ASP A 52 -45.68 3.98 57.77
CA ASP A 52 -46.20 3.30 56.58
C ASP A 52 -47.73 3.20 56.63
N LEU A 53 -48.40 3.83 55.67
CA LEU A 53 -49.86 3.79 55.49
C LEU A 53 -50.25 3.16 54.13
N SER A 54 -49.42 2.25 53.60
CA SER A 54 -49.60 1.65 52.28
C SER A 54 -50.55 0.44 52.20
N SER A 55 -50.99 -0.12 53.33
CA SER A 55 -51.65 -1.43 53.33
C SER A 55 -53.13 -1.40 52.90
N GLN A 56 -53.48 -2.26 51.93
CA GLN A 56 -54.85 -2.70 51.62
C GLN A 56 -55.45 -3.68 52.65
N ARG A 57 -54.73 -4.04 53.72
CA ARG A 57 -55.35 -4.71 54.88
C ARG A 57 -56.07 -3.65 55.69
N SER A 58 -57.32 -3.90 56.00
CA SER A 58 -58.25 -3.09 56.78
C SER A 58 -57.84 -2.81 58.24
N GLN A 59 -56.55 -2.63 58.56
CA GLN A 59 -56.02 -2.42 59.92
C GLN A 59 -54.78 -1.51 60.01
N ALA A 60 -54.61 -0.50 59.15
CA ALA A 60 -53.99 0.75 59.60
C ALA A 60 -54.98 1.46 60.55
N SER A 61 -55.32 0.79 61.65
CA SER A 61 -56.23 1.32 62.64
C SER A 61 -55.57 2.51 63.30
N CYS A 62 -56.36 3.51 63.65
CA CYS A 62 -55.89 4.65 64.44
C CYS A 62 -55.11 4.20 65.70
N ALA A 63 -55.48 3.06 66.29
CA ALA A 63 -54.75 2.43 67.39
C ALA A 63 -53.34 1.96 67.00
N SER A 64 -53.14 1.27 65.88
CA SER A 64 -51.80 0.78 65.49
C SER A 64 -50.85 1.93 65.14
N VAL A 65 -51.35 2.97 64.47
CA VAL A 65 -50.60 4.20 64.19
C VAL A 65 -50.25 4.94 65.48
N ALA A 66 -51.22 5.15 66.38
CA ALA A 66 -50.97 5.81 67.65
C ALA A 66 -49.98 5.02 68.52
N GLN A 67 -50.05 3.69 68.53
CA GLN A 67 -49.09 2.83 69.24
C GLN A 67 -47.69 2.91 68.63
N GLN A 68 -47.53 3.00 67.31
CA GLN A 68 -46.22 3.20 66.68
C GLN A 68 -45.61 4.54 67.10
N LEU A 69 -46.37 5.62 67.02
CA LEU A 69 -45.91 6.95 67.43
C LEU A 69 -45.58 6.99 68.94
N ALA A 70 -46.36 6.29 69.77
CA ALA A 70 -46.08 6.14 71.21
C ALA A 70 -44.78 5.35 71.49
N ARG A 71 -44.46 4.30 70.72
CA ARG A 71 -43.20 3.55 70.86
C ARG A 71 -41.97 4.41 70.57
N VAL A 72 -42.07 5.37 69.65
CA VAL A 72 -40.98 6.33 69.36
C VAL A 72 -40.68 7.19 70.59
N LEU A 73 -41.72 7.62 71.33
CA LEU A 73 -41.59 8.41 72.56
C LEU A 73 -40.93 7.64 73.71
N GLU A 74 -41.19 6.33 73.82
CA GLU A 74 -40.68 5.48 74.92
C GLU A 74 -39.20 5.08 74.76
N ARG A 75 -38.62 5.22 73.56
CA ARG A 75 -37.24 4.81 73.30
C ARG A 75 -36.23 5.90 73.69
N ALA A 76 -35.37 5.57 74.65
CA ALA A 76 -34.14 6.33 74.92
C ALA A 76 -33.09 6.00 73.85
N PHE A 77 -33.06 6.76 72.75
CA PHE A 77 -31.99 6.66 71.77
C PHE A 77 -30.70 7.24 72.37
N ARG A 78 -29.70 6.38 72.63
CA ARG A 78 -28.35 6.79 73.01
C ARG A 78 -27.42 6.55 71.82
N PRO A 79 -26.90 7.59 71.17
CA PRO A 79 -25.97 7.40 70.06
C PRO A 79 -24.60 6.96 70.56
N GLY A 80 -23.97 6.04 69.84
CA GLY A 80 -22.55 5.74 70.00
C GLY A 80 -21.72 6.80 69.27
N SER A 81 -20.76 7.40 69.97
CA SER A 81 -19.72 8.26 69.39
C SER A 81 -18.64 7.38 68.76
N GLY A 82 -18.68 7.20 67.44
CA GLY A 82 -17.57 6.62 66.68
C GLY A 82 -16.66 7.71 66.09
N PRO A 83 -15.36 7.43 65.91
CA PRO A 83 -14.41 8.41 65.39
C PRO A 83 -14.76 8.77 63.94
N SER A 84 -14.68 10.06 63.62
CA SER A 84 -14.80 10.60 62.27
C SER A 84 -13.44 11.07 61.79
N GLY A 85 -12.77 10.26 60.98
CA GLY A 85 -11.43 10.57 60.48
C GLY A 85 -11.11 10.08 59.06
N ASP A 86 -11.88 9.14 58.50
CA ASP A 86 -11.43 8.39 57.31
C ASP A 86 -12.00 8.89 55.96
N ASP A 87 -12.71 10.04 55.95
CA ASP A 87 -13.29 10.62 54.73
C ASP A 87 -12.23 10.87 53.64
N ALA A 88 -11.05 11.37 54.03
CA ALA A 88 -9.95 11.67 53.10
C ALA A 88 -9.37 10.39 52.47
N ARG A 89 -9.21 9.33 53.27
CA ARG A 89 -8.68 8.05 52.79
C ARG A 89 -9.67 7.33 51.87
N LEU A 90 -10.96 7.40 52.19
CA LEU A 90 -12.02 6.85 51.33
C LEU A 90 -12.05 7.57 49.97
N ALA A 91 -11.94 8.90 49.96
CA ALA A 91 -11.88 9.69 48.73
C ALA A 91 -10.63 9.37 47.88
N GLU A 92 -9.46 9.21 48.52
CA GLU A 92 -8.21 8.82 47.86
C GLU A 92 -8.33 7.43 47.20
N LEU A 93 -8.81 6.42 47.94
CA LEU A 93 -8.99 5.06 47.41
C LEU A 93 -9.99 5.04 46.26
N ARG A 94 -11.10 5.78 46.38
CA ARG A 94 -12.07 5.92 45.30
C ARG A 94 -11.44 6.52 44.05
N GLY A 95 -10.69 7.62 44.19
CA GLY A 95 -9.99 8.24 43.07
C GLY A 95 -9.00 7.30 42.39
N ALA A 96 -8.27 6.48 43.15
CA ALA A 96 -7.35 5.48 42.62
C ALA A 96 -8.07 4.35 41.86
N LEU A 97 -9.18 3.83 42.40
CA LEU A 97 -9.98 2.79 41.75
C LEU A 97 -10.67 3.30 40.48
N ASP A 98 -11.30 4.48 40.56
CA ASP A 98 -11.97 5.13 39.42
C ASP A 98 -10.94 5.45 38.31
N GLY A 99 -9.73 5.91 38.68
CA GLY A 99 -8.65 6.17 37.75
C GLY A 99 -8.19 4.93 36.98
N HIS A 100 -8.11 3.78 37.65
CA HIS A 100 -7.77 2.50 37.01
C HIS A 100 -8.85 2.05 36.01
N VAL A 101 -10.12 2.04 36.45
CA VAL A 101 -11.26 1.67 35.59
C VAL A 101 -11.33 2.59 34.37
N TRP A 102 -11.18 3.89 34.59
CA TRP A 102 -11.18 4.87 33.51
C TRP A 102 -10.04 4.64 32.51
N ALA A 103 -8.82 4.39 32.98
CA ALA A 103 -7.67 4.16 32.10
C ALA A 103 -7.84 2.90 31.23
N LEU A 104 -8.42 1.84 31.77
CA LEU A 104 -8.62 0.57 31.06
C LEU A 104 -9.78 0.61 30.06
N HIS A 105 -10.88 1.31 30.40
CA HIS A 105 -12.11 1.35 29.60
C HIS A 105 -12.28 2.61 28.75
N ARG A 106 -11.35 3.57 28.82
CA ARG A 106 -11.36 4.74 27.94
C ARG A 106 -11.28 4.28 26.48
N VAL A 107 -12.21 4.77 25.67
CA VAL A 107 -12.19 4.57 24.23
C VAL A 107 -11.37 5.69 23.59
N GLY A 108 -10.26 5.30 22.96
CA GLY A 108 -9.38 6.22 22.23
C GLY A 108 -9.74 6.36 20.75
N PRO A 109 -8.87 7.00 19.94
CA PRO A 109 -9.05 7.15 18.50
C PRO A 109 -9.23 5.82 17.74
N LEU A 110 -8.70 4.73 18.27
CA LEU A 110 -8.87 3.36 17.74
C LEU A 110 -10.33 2.89 17.75
N GLY A 111 -11.21 3.54 18.51
CA GLY A 111 -12.60 3.13 18.70
C GLY A 111 -12.77 1.89 19.59
N ARG A 112 -11.68 1.43 20.23
CA ARG A 112 -11.66 0.33 21.21
C ARG A 112 -10.97 0.79 22.49
N SER A 113 -11.34 0.19 23.62
CA SER A 113 -10.62 0.38 24.88
C SER A 113 -9.44 -0.58 25.00
N LEU A 114 -8.48 -0.28 25.89
CA LEU A 114 -7.38 -1.20 26.18
C LEU A 114 -7.90 -2.55 26.70
N HIS A 115 -9.01 -2.54 27.46
CA HIS A 115 -9.71 -3.76 27.86
C HIS A 115 -10.10 -4.63 26.65
N ASP A 116 -10.76 -4.03 25.66
CA ASP A 116 -11.23 -4.75 24.47
C ASP A 116 -10.05 -5.28 23.64
N VAL A 117 -8.97 -4.50 23.53
CA VAL A 117 -7.76 -4.92 22.83
C VAL A 117 -7.07 -6.08 23.52
N ILE A 118 -6.92 -6.04 24.86
CA ILE A 118 -6.38 -7.16 25.63
C ILE A 118 -7.25 -8.41 25.44
N GLY A 119 -8.58 -8.26 25.50
CA GLY A 119 -9.52 -9.36 25.24
C GLY A 119 -9.30 -9.98 23.85
N ARG A 120 -9.20 -9.14 22.83
CA ARG A 120 -8.94 -9.59 21.45
C ARG A 120 -7.57 -10.27 21.30
N LEU A 121 -6.53 -9.76 21.96
CA LEU A 121 -5.21 -10.39 21.97
C LEU A 121 -5.21 -11.77 22.61
N VAL A 122 -6.06 -12.01 23.62
CA VAL A 122 -6.25 -13.35 24.21
C VAL A 122 -6.89 -14.31 23.20
N GLU A 123 -7.86 -13.85 22.41
CA GLU A 123 -8.46 -14.65 21.33
C GLU A 123 -7.44 -15.01 20.24
N LEU A 124 -6.51 -14.09 19.94
CA LEU A 124 -5.44 -14.26 18.94
C LEU A 124 -4.20 -14.98 19.49
N LYS A 125 -4.23 -15.53 20.70
CA LYS A 125 -3.04 -16.12 21.35
C LYS A 125 -2.38 -17.23 20.54
N THR A 126 -3.15 -17.97 19.73
CA THR A 126 -2.65 -19.07 18.89
C THR A 126 -2.13 -18.63 17.53
N THR A 127 -2.36 -17.38 17.10
CA THR A 127 -1.84 -16.91 15.80
C THR A 127 -0.33 -16.67 15.86
N PRO A 128 0.41 -16.85 14.76
CA PRO A 128 1.84 -16.60 14.72
C PRO A 128 2.17 -15.17 15.17
N ASN A 129 3.16 -15.03 16.05
CA ASN A 129 3.69 -13.72 16.41
C ASN A 129 4.77 -13.32 15.40
N ALA A 130 4.34 -12.73 14.29
CA ALA A 130 5.23 -12.24 13.25
C ALA A 130 5.53 -10.75 13.43
N ALA A 131 6.75 -10.33 13.12
CA ALA A 131 7.17 -8.92 13.16
C ALA A 131 6.59 -8.14 11.98
N LEU A 132 5.25 -8.03 11.94
CA LEU A 132 4.50 -7.37 10.87
C LEU A 132 4.01 -5.97 11.24
N ALA A 133 4.19 -5.57 12.49
CA ALA A 133 3.72 -4.29 12.99
C ALA A 133 4.47 -3.15 12.31
N GLU A 134 3.73 -2.26 11.65
CA GLU A 134 4.29 -1.02 11.13
C GLU A 134 4.59 -0.03 12.26
N ARG A 135 5.51 0.91 11.99
CA ARG A 135 6.03 1.89 12.95
C ARG A 135 4.97 2.90 13.44
N ASP A 136 3.77 2.88 12.89
CA ASP A 136 2.70 3.88 13.12
C ASP A 136 1.61 3.41 14.10
N ALA A 137 1.92 2.50 15.02
CA ALA A 137 0.94 2.07 16.03
C ALA A 137 0.49 3.23 16.95
N THR A 138 1.35 4.22 17.14
CA THR A 138 1.05 5.45 17.86
C THR A 138 0.08 6.33 17.05
N GLY A 139 -1.12 6.56 17.57
CA GLY A 139 -2.12 7.41 16.92
C GLY A 139 -3.00 6.70 15.89
N LEU A 140 -2.98 5.37 15.84
CA LEU A 140 -3.87 4.58 15.00
C LEU A 140 -5.34 4.86 15.33
N ASP A 141 -6.10 5.30 14.32
CA ASP A 141 -7.54 5.53 14.44
C ASP A 141 -8.37 4.34 13.92
N GLN A 142 -9.65 4.33 14.27
CA GLN A 142 -10.58 3.27 13.88
C GLN A 142 -10.69 3.13 12.34
N GLY A 143 -10.73 4.25 11.62
CA GLY A 143 -10.87 4.24 10.17
C GLY A 143 -9.67 3.61 9.47
N THR A 144 -8.46 3.91 9.92
CA THR A 144 -7.20 3.39 9.38
C THR A 144 -7.05 1.91 9.71
N LEU A 145 -7.38 1.49 10.94
CA LEU A 145 -7.40 0.08 11.30
C LEU A 145 -8.34 -0.72 10.38
N LEU A 146 -9.57 -0.25 10.17
CA LEU A 146 -10.56 -0.95 9.33
C LEU A 146 -10.13 -1.02 7.86
N ARG A 147 -9.57 0.07 7.30
CA ARG A 147 -9.05 0.07 5.92
C ARG A 147 -7.92 -0.95 5.75
N ARG A 148 -6.96 -0.97 6.68
CA ARG A 148 -5.82 -1.89 6.66
C ARG A 148 -6.26 -3.35 6.84
N LEU A 149 -7.20 -3.61 7.76
CA LEU A 149 -7.77 -4.93 7.97
C LEU A 149 -8.45 -5.45 6.70
N PHE A 150 -9.30 -4.63 6.08
CA PHE A 150 -9.95 -5.00 4.81
C PHE A 150 -8.96 -5.32 3.69
N ALA A 151 -7.89 -4.51 3.55
CA ALA A 151 -6.86 -4.76 2.56
C ALA A 151 -6.13 -6.09 2.79
N ILE A 152 -5.86 -6.44 4.05
CA ILE A 152 -5.21 -7.71 4.40
C ILE A 152 -6.14 -8.90 4.24
N GLU A 153 -7.42 -8.77 4.59
CA GLU A 153 -8.40 -9.83 4.38
C GLU A 153 -8.55 -10.14 2.89
N LEU A 154 -8.60 -9.10 2.04
CA LEU A 154 -8.63 -9.25 0.59
C LEU A 154 -7.33 -9.89 0.05
N LEU A 155 -6.18 -9.48 0.56
CA LEU A 155 -4.88 -10.05 0.21
C LEU A 155 -4.81 -11.54 0.60
N ALA A 156 -5.20 -11.88 1.82
CA ALA A 156 -5.27 -13.25 2.32
C ALA A 156 -6.25 -14.10 1.50
N GLN A 157 -7.42 -13.57 1.15
CA GLN A 157 -8.42 -14.28 0.35
C GLN A 157 -7.90 -14.61 -1.04
N THR A 158 -7.30 -13.64 -1.73
CA THR A 158 -6.77 -13.81 -3.09
C THR A 158 -5.51 -14.68 -3.10
N ALA A 159 -4.67 -14.58 -2.06
CA ALA A 159 -3.46 -15.39 -1.93
C ALA A 159 -3.75 -16.90 -1.89
N LYS A 160 -4.85 -17.34 -1.25
CA LYS A 160 -5.22 -18.77 -1.17
C LYS A 160 -5.26 -19.48 -2.53
N ALA A 161 -5.60 -18.76 -3.60
CA ALA A 161 -5.69 -19.32 -4.94
C ALA A 161 -4.35 -19.40 -5.68
N VAL A 162 -3.30 -18.75 -5.16
CA VAL A 162 -1.99 -18.60 -5.81
C VAL A 162 -0.83 -19.05 -4.94
N GLU A 163 -1.10 -19.67 -3.79
CA GLU A 163 -0.07 -20.21 -2.91
C GLU A 163 0.61 -21.46 -3.51
N PRO A 164 1.93 -21.63 -3.31
CA PRO A 164 2.85 -20.68 -2.68
C PRO A 164 3.20 -19.50 -3.62
N VAL A 165 3.05 -18.27 -3.13
CA VAL A 165 3.29 -17.04 -3.91
C VAL A 165 4.73 -16.97 -4.43
N ALA A 166 5.70 -17.36 -3.61
CA ALA A 166 7.13 -17.36 -3.92
C ALA A 166 7.51 -18.26 -5.11
N GLY A 167 6.71 -19.28 -5.41
CA GLY A 167 6.95 -20.26 -6.48
C GLY A 167 5.93 -20.18 -7.61
N HIS A 168 5.04 -19.19 -7.60
CA HIS A 168 3.97 -19.10 -8.58
C HIS A 168 4.54 -18.81 -9.99
N PRO A 169 4.09 -19.50 -11.06
CA PRO A 169 4.61 -19.31 -12.42
C PRO A 169 4.57 -17.86 -12.92
N TRP A 170 3.59 -17.09 -12.44
CA TRP A 170 3.37 -15.69 -12.81
C TRP A 170 4.01 -14.69 -11.82
N GLN A 171 4.87 -15.13 -10.88
CA GLN A 171 5.45 -14.27 -9.84
C GLN A 171 6.09 -12.97 -10.37
N LYS A 172 6.67 -13.03 -11.58
CA LYS A 172 7.35 -11.89 -12.22
C LYS A 172 6.42 -11.00 -13.05
N SER A 173 5.13 -11.35 -13.16
CA SER A 173 4.14 -10.56 -13.89
C SER A 173 3.59 -9.44 -13.02
N THR A 174 3.58 -8.22 -13.57
CA THR A 174 3.04 -7.02 -12.92
C THR A 174 1.62 -6.70 -13.36
N LEU A 175 0.91 -7.63 -14.00
CA LEU A 175 -0.47 -7.42 -14.44
C LEU A 175 -1.37 -7.16 -13.21
N ALA A 176 -1.95 -5.96 -13.14
CA ALA A 176 -2.78 -5.52 -12.02
C ALA A 176 -4.29 -5.51 -12.33
N SER A 177 -4.70 -5.71 -13.58
CA SER A 177 -6.11 -5.89 -13.92
C SER A 177 -6.30 -6.65 -15.24
N LEU A 178 -7.41 -7.41 -15.30
CA LEU A 178 -7.88 -8.12 -16.49
C LEU A 178 -9.23 -7.51 -16.90
N GLY A 179 -9.23 -6.30 -17.49
CA GLY A 179 -10.43 -5.75 -18.12
C GLY A 179 -10.51 -4.22 -18.20
N LEU A 180 -11.43 -3.74 -19.07
CA LEU A 180 -11.85 -2.39 -19.51
C LEU A 180 -11.04 -1.15 -19.08
N ALA A 181 -10.64 -0.99 -17.81
CA ALA A 181 -9.78 0.10 -17.36
C ALA A 181 -8.32 -0.06 -17.83
N ALA A 182 -7.87 -1.29 -18.14
CA ALA A 182 -6.50 -1.59 -18.60
C ALA A 182 -6.43 -2.22 -20.00
N GLY A 183 -7.48 -2.09 -20.83
CA GLY A 183 -7.42 -2.51 -22.23
C GLY A 183 -7.42 -4.02 -22.50
N TRP A 184 -7.63 -4.86 -21.49
CA TRP A 184 -7.89 -6.30 -21.70
C TRP A 184 -9.29 -6.48 -22.29
N ALA A 185 -9.34 -6.82 -23.57
CA ALA A 185 -10.55 -7.23 -24.25
C ALA A 185 -10.93 -8.67 -23.86
N VAL A 186 -12.14 -9.09 -24.23
CA VAL A 186 -12.69 -10.45 -23.99
C VAL A 186 -11.74 -11.56 -24.49
N ASP A 187 -10.80 -11.21 -25.36
CA ASP A 187 -9.79 -12.06 -25.99
C ASP A 187 -8.42 -12.09 -25.26
N GLY A 188 -8.24 -11.46 -24.09
CA GLY A 188 -6.91 -11.33 -23.46
C GLY A 188 -6.17 -12.66 -23.21
N ARG A 189 -6.90 -13.74 -22.87
CA ARG A 189 -6.35 -15.11 -22.80
C ARG A 189 -5.80 -15.57 -24.15
N MET A 190 -6.55 -15.33 -25.23
CA MET A 190 -6.13 -15.68 -26.58
C MET A 190 -4.90 -14.87 -27.02
N ARG A 191 -4.80 -13.60 -26.61
CA ARG A 191 -3.60 -12.78 -26.89
C ARG A 191 -2.35 -13.32 -26.22
N ILE A 192 -2.43 -13.69 -24.93
CA ILE A 192 -1.31 -14.34 -24.23
C ILE A 192 -0.91 -15.63 -24.93
N LEU A 193 -1.88 -16.50 -25.21
CA LEU A 193 -1.59 -17.79 -25.86
C LEU A 193 -0.96 -17.58 -27.25
N SER A 194 -1.48 -16.64 -28.03
CA SER A 194 -0.91 -16.28 -29.33
C SER A 194 0.51 -15.72 -29.22
N ALA A 195 0.79 -14.85 -28.25
CA ALA A 195 2.14 -14.32 -28.01
C ALA A 195 3.11 -15.42 -27.56
N LEU A 196 2.66 -16.34 -26.69
CA LEU A 196 3.43 -17.52 -26.28
C LEU A 196 3.71 -18.46 -27.46
N ASP A 197 2.73 -18.69 -28.34
CA ASP A 197 2.86 -19.49 -29.55
C ASP A 197 3.87 -18.86 -30.52
N GLU A 198 3.75 -17.56 -30.77
CA GLU A 198 4.64 -16.82 -31.67
C GLU A 198 6.08 -16.81 -31.14
N ALA A 199 6.28 -16.50 -29.86
CA ALA A 199 7.61 -16.51 -29.24
C ALA A 199 8.24 -17.91 -29.22
N ALA A 200 7.45 -18.96 -28.97
CA ALA A 200 7.91 -20.34 -29.04
C ALA A 200 8.34 -20.72 -30.46
N ALA A 201 7.53 -20.39 -31.46
CA ALA A 201 7.81 -20.68 -32.87
C ALA A 201 9.04 -19.90 -33.37
N ALA A 202 9.13 -18.60 -33.05
CA ALA A 202 10.28 -17.77 -33.43
C ALA A 202 11.57 -18.23 -32.74
N GLY A 203 11.51 -18.58 -31.44
CA GLY A 203 12.64 -19.13 -30.71
C GLY A 203 13.12 -20.48 -31.25
N ALA A 204 12.19 -21.38 -31.60
CA ALA A 204 12.51 -22.69 -32.19
C ALA A 204 13.15 -22.54 -33.59
N ALA A 205 12.62 -21.65 -34.43
CA ALA A 205 13.16 -21.34 -35.74
C ALA A 205 14.57 -20.74 -35.63
N LEU A 206 14.79 -19.81 -34.70
CA LEU A 206 16.11 -19.24 -34.43
C LEU A 206 17.09 -20.31 -33.93
N ALA A 207 16.68 -21.18 -33.01
CA ALA A 207 17.53 -22.27 -32.54
C ALA A 207 17.94 -23.23 -33.67
N ALA A 208 17.05 -23.50 -34.63
CA ALA A 208 17.37 -24.28 -35.82
C ALA A 208 18.36 -23.56 -36.74
N ALA A 209 18.09 -22.29 -37.07
CA ALA A 209 18.96 -21.50 -37.93
C ALA A 209 20.37 -21.31 -37.33
N VAL A 210 20.48 -21.18 -36.00
CA VAL A 210 21.79 -21.13 -35.30
C VAL A 210 22.57 -22.42 -35.50
N ARG A 211 21.91 -23.59 -35.41
CA ARG A 211 22.56 -24.88 -35.67
C ARG A 211 23.02 -24.99 -37.12
N ASP A 212 22.18 -24.55 -38.07
CA ASP A 212 22.52 -24.61 -39.50
C ASP A 212 23.73 -23.72 -39.82
N VAL A 213 23.77 -22.47 -39.32
CA VAL A 213 24.94 -21.58 -39.46
C VAL A 213 26.18 -22.18 -38.78
N ALA A 214 26.03 -22.83 -37.63
CA ALA A 214 27.16 -23.47 -36.95
C ALA A 214 27.76 -24.66 -37.75
N THR A 215 27.00 -25.27 -38.67
CA THR A 215 27.56 -26.27 -39.60
C THR A 215 28.43 -25.64 -40.68
N LEU A 216 28.09 -24.43 -41.14
CA LEU A 216 28.85 -23.68 -42.14
C LEU A 216 30.09 -23.00 -41.54
N VAL A 217 29.93 -22.45 -40.34
CA VAL A 217 30.99 -21.73 -39.61
C VAL A 217 31.04 -22.24 -38.16
N PRO A 218 31.87 -23.26 -37.89
CA PRO A 218 32.00 -23.82 -36.55
C PRO A 218 32.58 -22.81 -35.55
N GLY A 219 32.11 -22.88 -34.31
CA GLY A 219 32.70 -22.16 -33.18
C GLY A 219 31.97 -20.88 -32.75
N PHE A 220 30.93 -20.44 -33.45
CA PHE A 220 30.11 -19.31 -32.98
C PHE A 220 29.39 -19.62 -31.67
N VAL A 221 29.36 -18.64 -30.77
CA VAL A 221 28.64 -18.71 -29.49
C VAL A 221 27.39 -17.86 -29.57
N ALA A 222 26.23 -18.47 -29.28
CA ALA A 222 24.93 -17.84 -29.38
C ALA A 222 24.03 -18.22 -28.20
N ARG A 223 24.48 -17.90 -26.98
CA ARG A 223 23.79 -18.27 -25.72
C ARG A 223 23.02 -17.13 -25.09
N THR A 224 23.46 -15.89 -25.28
CA THR A 224 22.79 -14.70 -24.75
C THR A 224 22.04 -13.95 -25.84
N ARG A 225 21.09 -13.09 -25.46
CA ARG A 225 20.37 -12.22 -26.42
C ARG A 225 21.32 -11.34 -27.24
N GLY A 226 22.34 -10.77 -26.60
CA GLY A 226 23.34 -9.93 -27.27
C GLY A 226 24.14 -10.72 -28.31
N GLN A 227 24.54 -11.95 -27.99
CA GLN A 227 25.23 -12.84 -28.92
C GLN A 227 24.36 -13.24 -30.12
N LEU A 228 23.08 -13.56 -29.87
CA LEU A 228 22.11 -13.88 -30.93
C LEU A 228 21.88 -12.68 -31.87
N ALA A 229 21.76 -11.47 -31.31
CA ALA A 229 21.62 -10.24 -32.10
C ALA A 229 22.88 -9.96 -32.94
N ALA A 230 24.07 -10.06 -32.36
CA ALA A 230 25.34 -9.88 -33.06
C ALA A 230 25.49 -10.88 -34.22
N LEU A 231 25.17 -12.15 -33.98
CA LEU A 231 25.18 -13.18 -35.02
C LEU A 231 24.16 -12.89 -36.13
N GLY A 232 22.97 -12.40 -35.78
CA GLY A 232 21.96 -11.94 -36.74
C GLY A 232 22.46 -10.81 -37.63
N THR A 233 23.13 -9.80 -37.07
CA THR A 233 23.74 -8.70 -37.84
C THR A 233 24.81 -9.21 -38.79
N LEU A 234 25.70 -10.09 -38.31
CA LEU A 234 26.73 -10.71 -39.15
C LEU A 234 26.12 -11.48 -40.33
N CYS A 235 25.10 -12.30 -40.08
CA CYS A 235 24.47 -13.12 -41.12
C CYS A 235 23.63 -12.28 -42.09
N SER A 236 23.05 -11.16 -41.64
CA SER A 236 22.37 -10.21 -42.53
C SER A 236 23.34 -9.62 -43.56
N LEU A 237 24.55 -9.25 -43.13
CA LEU A 237 25.61 -8.79 -44.03
C LEU A 237 26.16 -9.92 -44.91
N ALA A 238 26.38 -11.11 -44.35
CA ALA A 238 26.85 -12.27 -45.11
C ALA A 238 25.88 -12.67 -46.24
N ALA A 239 24.57 -12.55 -46.00
CA ALA A 239 23.54 -12.84 -46.98
C ALA A 239 23.53 -11.88 -48.19
N THR A 240 24.00 -10.64 -48.01
CA THR A 240 24.07 -9.63 -49.07
C THR A 240 25.44 -9.56 -49.74
N SER A 241 26.25 -10.60 -49.59
CA SER A 241 27.64 -10.59 -50.06
C SER A 241 27.75 -10.23 -51.55
N PRO A 242 28.57 -9.23 -51.92
CA PRO A 242 28.90 -8.91 -53.30
C PRO A 242 29.90 -9.90 -53.91
N ARG A 243 30.25 -10.98 -53.18
CA ARG A 243 31.23 -12.01 -53.55
C ARG A 243 32.62 -11.44 -53.87
N PRO A 244 33.24 -10.71 -52.92
CA PRO A 244 34.62 -10.28 -53.11
C PRO A 244 35.56 -11.49 -53.12
N GLY A 245 36.77 -11.32 -53.64
CA GLY A 245 37.81 -12.33 -53.54
C GLY A 245 38.23 -12.57 -52.07
N ALA A 246 38.57 -13.81 -51.75
CA ALA A 246 38.92 -14.21 -50.38
C ALA A 246 40.16 -13.47 -49.84
N GLU A 247 41.08 -13.06 -50.71
CA GLU A 247 42.27 -12.31 -50.31
C GLU A 247 41.92 -10.88 -49.84
N LEU A 248 40.90 -10.22 -50.39
CA LEU A 248 40.46 -8.90 -49.90
C LEU A 248 40.01 -8.96 -48.44
N LEU A 249 39.16 -9.94 -48.11
CA LEU A 249 38.68 -10.15 -46.73
C LEU A 249 39.82 -10.53 -45.77
N THR A 250 40.86 -11.20 -46.28
CA THR A 250 42.04 -11.57 -45.49
C THR A 250 42.95 -10.36 -45.25
N HIS A 251 43.12 -9.48 -46.25
CA HIS A 251 43.92 -8.25 -46.16
C HIS A 251 43.25 -7.17 -45.30
N LEU A 252 41.94 -6.99 -45.42
CA LEU A 252 41.19 -6.02 -44.62
C LEU A 252 41.09 -6.41 -43.14
N ARG A 253 41.46 -7.64 -42.78
CA ARG A 253 41.59 -8.07 -41.37
C ARG A 253 42.65 -7.26 -40.61
N THR A 254 43.64 -6.70 -41.30
CA THR A 254 44.79 -6.03 -40.68
C THR A 254 44.81 -4.50 -40.81
N ALA A 255 43.94 -3.90 -41.64
CA ALA A 255 43.92 -2.46 -41.89
C ALA A 255 42.96 -1.73 -40.95
N ARG A 256 43.36 -0.58 -40.39
CA ARG A 256 42.45 0.30 -39.62
C ARG A 256 41.65 1.20 -40.57
N GLU A 257 40.40 1.47 -40.22
CA GLU A 257 39.43 2.24 -41.03
C GLU A 257 39.98 3.63 -41.43
N ASP A 258 40.73 4.28 -40.54
CA ASP A 258 41.37 5.59 -40.77
C ASP A 258 42.49 5.54 -41.83
N GLU A 259 43.16 4.41 -42.01
CA GLU A 259 44.28 4.26 -42.96
C GLU A 259 43.80 4.17 -44.41
N ILE A 260 42.56 3.71 -44.64
CA ILE A 260 42.02 3.51 -46.00
C ILE A 260 41.72 4.87 -46.65
N GLY A 261 41.05 5.77 -45.91
CA GLY A 261 40.77 7.14 -46.35
C GLY A 261 42.05 7.97 -46.46
N GLU A 262 42.97 7.83 -45.49
CA GLU A 262 44.25 8.55 -45.49
C GLU A 262 45.20 8.05 -46.59
N GLN A 263 45.28 6.75 -46.90
CA GLN A 263 46.10 6.24 -48.00
C GLN A 263 45.57 6.69 -49.36
N ILE A 264 44.25 6.69 -49.57
CA ILE A 264 43.64 7.22 -50.80
C ILE A 264 43.93 8.74 -50.93
N ALA A 265 43.87 9.50 -49.82
CA ALA A 265 44.24 10.92 -49.81
C ALA A 265 45.74 11.16 -50.04
N LEU A 266 46.61 10.33 -49.45
CA LEU A 266 48.07 10.42 -49.56
C LEU A 266 48.57 10.04 -50.97
N ILE A 267 47.92 9.06 -51.61
CA ILE A 267 48.19 8.65 -53.00
C ILE A 267 47.65 9.69 -53.99
N ARG A 268 46.55 10.38 -53.68
CA ARG A 268 46.10 11.59 -54.42
C ARG A 268 47.09 12.76 -54.30
N ALA A 269 47.79 12.90 -53.18
CA ALA A 269 48.75 13.99 -52.93
C ALA A 269 50.15 13.79 -53.55
N ARG A 270 50.59 12.55 -53.84
CA ARG A 270 51.88 12.29 -54.52
C ARG A 270 51.78 12.52 -56.03
N GLY A 271 52.05 13.77 -56.44
CA GLY A 271 52.38 14.13 -57.82
C GLY A 271 53.80 13.71 -58.21
N THR A 272 53.97 13.15 -59.40
CA THR A 272 55.25 12.97 -60.13
C THR A 272 56.29 11.94 -59.65
N GLY A 273 55.93 10.97 -58.80
CA GLY A 273 56.78 9.81 -58.49
C GLY A 273 56.61 8.64 -59.46
N ALA A 274 57.59 7.72 -59.53
CA ALA A 274 57.47 6.47 -60.28
C ALA A 274 56.25 5.66 -59.80
N VAL A 275 55.34 5.33 -60.70
CA VAL A 275 54.16 4.51 -60.37
C VAL A 275 54.61 3.07 -60.17
N GLU A 276 54.66 2.63 -58.92
CA GLU A 276 54.96 1.24 -58.56
C GLU A 276 53.74 0.34 -58.75
N THR A 277 53.97 -0.94 -59.04
CA THR A 277 52.90 -1.95 -59.14
C THR A 277 52.25 -2.16 -57.77
N PRO A 278 50.91 -2.02 -57.65
CA PRO A 278 50.21 -2.23 -56.38
C PRO A 278 50.44 -3.63 -55.81
N ARG A 279 50.65 -3.73 -54.48
CA ARG A 279 50.86 -4.99 -53.76
C ARG A 279 49.73 -5.36 -52.79
N ASP A 280 48.75 -4.48 -52.65
CA ASP A 280 47.60 -4.62 -51.78
C ASP A 280 46.34 -4.04 -52.48
N PRO A 281 45.14 -4.50 -52.07
CA PRO A 281 43.89 -4.12 -52.74
C PRO A 281 43.54 -2.64 -52.62
N LEU A 282 43.93 -1.97 -51.52
CA LEU A 282 43.56 -0.56 -51.30
C LEU A 282 44.41 0.36 -52.17
N THR A 283 45.72 0.10 -52.28
CA THR A 283 46.62 0.79 -53.21
C THR A 283 46.20 0.56 -54.66
N TYR A 284 45.73 -0.65 -55.00
CA TYR A 284 45.19 -0.93 -56.33
C TYR A 284 43.97 -0.06 -56.64
N LEU A 285 43.01 0.04 -55.71
CA LEU A 285 41.82 0.87 -55.90
C LEU A 285 42.15 2.36 -55.97
N ALA A 286 43.05 2.85 -55.12
CA ALA A 286 43.51 4.23 -55.18
C ALA A 286 44.13 4.57 -56.54
N LEU A 287 44.93 3.65 -57.09
CA LEU A 287 45.52 3.79 -58.42
C LEU A 287 44.47 3.68 -59.54
N ALA A 288 43.47 2.81 -59.40
CA ALA A 288 42.41 2.64 -60.38
C ALA A 288 41.48 3.88 -60.47
N HIS A 289 41.11 4.48 -59.33
CA HIS A 289 40.41 5.76 -59.29
C HIS A 289 41.24 6.89 -59.91
N ARG A 290 42.54 6.93 -59.61
CA ARG A 290 43.47 7.91 -60.20
C ARG A 290 43.59 7.74 -61.71
N HIS A 291 43.72 6.51 -62.19
CA HIS A 291 43.71 6.19 -63.62
C HIS A 291 42.42 6.67 -64.28
N ARG A 292 41.24 6.41 -63.69
CA ARG A 292 39.96 6.85 -64.25
C ARG A 292 39.86 8.38 -64.35
N ALA A 293 40.30 9.10 -63.33
CA ALA A 293 40.32 10.56 -63.34
C ALA A 293 41.29 11.12 -64.40
N LEU A 294 42.50 10.54 -64.49
CA LEU A 294 43.49 10.91 -65.51
C LEU A 294 43.02 10.57 -66.93
N ALA A 295 42.34 9.45 -67.12
CA ALA A 295 41.75 9.08 -68.40
C ALA A 295 40.71 10.10 -68.84
N THR A 296 39.81 10.54 -67.94
CA THR A 296 38.86 11.63 -68.23
C THR A 296 39.58 12.95 -68.55
N GLU A 297 40.61 13.32 -67.80
CA GLU A 297 41.41 14.52 -68.09
C GLU A 297 42.12 14.45 -69.45
N VAL A 298 42.59 13.27 -69.84
CA VAL A 298 43.20 13.01 -71.15
C VAL A 298 42.15 13.06 -72.27
N ASP A 299 40.98 12.45 -72.07
CA ASP A 299 39.87 12.46 -73.03
C ASP A 299 39.30 13.87 -73.23
N ASP A 300 39.26 14.69 -72.18
CA ASP A 300 38.84 16.10 -72.25
C ASP A 300 39.87 16.97 -73.00
N ALA A 301 41.16 16.62 -72.91
CA ALA A 301 42.26 17.39 -73.49
C ALA A 301 42.66 16.93 -74.92
N PHE A 302 42.47 15.66 -75.25
CA PHE A 302 42.97 15.03 -76.47
C PHE A 302 41.94 14.12 -77.16
N THR A 303 42.10 13.97 -78.48
CA THR A 303 41.36 13.02 -79.31
C THR A 303 41.90 11.60 -79.14
N ASP A 304 41.10 10.60 -79.51
CA ASP A 304 41.44 9.15 -79.43
C ASP A 304 42.78 8.76 -80.08
N ARG A 305 43.32 9.61 -80.97
CA ARG A 305 44.61 9.43 -81.64
C ARG A 305 45.83 9.71 -80.75
N ILE A 306 45.64 10.16 -79.51
CA ILE A 306 46.71 10.45 -78.55
C ILE A 306 47.63 9.24 -78.28
N GLY A 307 47.14 8.02 -78.48
CA GLY A 307 47.91 6.78 -78.35
C GLY A 307 49.16 6.70 -79.25
N GLU A 308 49.16 7.38 -80.40
CA GLU A 308 50.26 7.38 -81.38
C GLU A 308 51.41 8.33 -81.01
N LEU A 309 51.20 9.20 -80.00
CA LEU A 309 52.13 10.27 -79.63
C LEU A 309 53.23 9.79 -78.66
N ASP A 310 54.49 10.15 -78.95
CA ASP A 310 55.61 10.05 -78.01
C ASP A 310 55.53 11.16 -76.94
N ALA A 311 54.59 11.01 -76.01
CA ALA A 311 54.32 12.00 -74.97
C ALA A 311 55.58 12.37 -74.15
N HIS A 312 56.47 11.42 -73.88
CA HIS A 312 57.70 11.67 -73.11
C HIS A 312 58.72 12.49 -73.89
N GLY A 313 58.95 12.14 -75.17
CA GLY A 313 59.80 12.91 -76.06
C GLY A 313 59.30 14.35 -76.21
N MET A 314 57.99 14.54 -76.40
CA MET A 314 57.38 15.86 -76.55
C MET A 314 57.42 16.69 -75.26
N TRP A 315 57.11 16.07 -74.12
CA TRP A 315 57.20 16.72 -72.80
C TRP A 315 58.63 17.18 -72.49
N SER A 316 59.64 16.33 -72.77
CA SER A 316 61.05 16.66 -72.53
C SER A 316 61.52 17.85 -73.36
N GLN A 317 61.06 17.95 -74.62
CA GLN A 317 61.34 19.09 -75.49
C GLN A 317 60.62 20.36 -75.00
N LEU A 318 59.33 20.27 -74.68
CA LEU A 318 58.54 21.39 -74.17
C LEU A 318 59.12 21.96 -72.87
N ARG A 319 59.50 21.11 -71.92
CA ARG A 319 60.08 21.50 -70.62
C ARG A 319 61.50 22.06 -70.75
N LYS A 320 62.32 21.53 -71.67
CA LYS A 320 63.70 22.00 -71.90
C LYS A 320 63.74 23.41 -72.52
N TRP A 321 62.84 23.71 -73.45
CA TRP A 321 62.89 24.95 -74.24
C TRP A 321 61.95 26.05 -73.72
N THR A 322 61.03 25.76 -72.80
CA THR A 322 60.15 26.77 -72.16
C THR A 322 60.93 27.83 -71.37
N GLN A 323 62.09 27.48 -70.81
CA GLN A 323 62.98 28.37 -70.05
C GLN A 323 63.96 29.17 -70.94
N SER A 324 63.91 29.02 -72.26
CA SER A 324 64.82 29.67 -73.21
C SER A 324 64.27 30.99 -73.79
N MET A 325 65.15 31.84 -74.33
CA MET A 325 64.78 33.14 -74.91
C MET A 325 63.71 33.01 -76.03
N ALA A 326 62.77 33.96 -76.10
CA ALA A 326 61.58 33.91 -76.95
C ALA A 326 61.77 33.45 -78.42
N PRO A 327 62.78 33.93 -79.19
CA PRO A 327 62.94 33.50 -80.59
C PRO A 327 63.43 32.04 -80.72
N VAL A 328 64.27 31.57 -79.79
CA VAL A 328 64.76 30.18 -79.78
C VAL A 328 63.63 29.23 -79.39
N ARG A 329 62.85 29.60 -78.38
CA ARG A 329 61.66 28.88 -77.93
C ARG A 329 60.64 28.70 -79.07
N TYR A 330 60.40 29.74 -79.87
CA TYR A 330 59.42 29.69 -80.97
C TYR A 330 59.81 28.68 -82.06
N VAL A 331 61.08 28.67 -82.50
CA VAL A 331 61.56 27.78 -83.57
C VAL A 331 61.66 26.33 -83.08
N ALA A 332 62.22 26.11 -81.88
CA ALA A 332 62.42 24.78 -81.32
C ALA A 332 61.10 24.06 -81.00
N LEU A 333 60.06 24.80 -80.59
CA LEU A 333 58.76 24.22 -80.21
C LEU A 333 57.71 24.25 -81.33
N ARG A 334 58.01 24.79 -82.52
CA ARG A 334 57.01 24.89 -83.63
C ARG A 334 56.48 23.53 -84.06
N GLY A 335 57.36 22.54 -84.22
CA GLY A 335 56.98 21.16 -84.59
C GLY A 335 56.25 20.45 -83.45
N ALA A 336 56.75 20.59 -82.22
CA ALA A 336 56.14 19.96 -81.04
C ALA A 336 54.73 20.53 -80.74
N ARG A 337 54.54 21.85 -80.83
CA ARG A 337 53.22 22.49 -80.66
C ARG A 337 52.22 22.06 -81.74
N ALA A 338 52.68 21.88 -82.98
CA ALA A 338 51.81 21.46 -84.07
C ALA A 338 51.27 20.04 -83.85
N GLN A 339 52.16 19.10 -83.48
CA GLN A 339 51.79 17.71 -83.21
C GLN A 339 50.89 17.56 -81.97
N VAL A 340 51.16 18.30 -80.88
CA VAL A 340 50.28 18.28 -79.68
C VAL A 340 48.92 18.92 -79.99
N ARG A 341 48.86 20.04 -80.73
CA ARG A 341 47.60 20.70 -81.09
C ARG A 341 46.77 19.96 -82.13
N GLU A 342 47.41 19.18 -83.01
CA GLU A 342 46.71 18.32 -83.97
C GLU A 342 45.88 17.24 -83.25
N LEU A 343 46.37 16.78 -82.11
CA LEU A 343 45.74 15.73 -81.32
C LEU A 343 44.89 16.28 -80.16
N ALA A 344 45.02 17.56 -79.83
CA ALA A 344 44.26 18.20 -78.75
C ALA A 344 42.82 18.55 -79.17
N VAL A 345 41.89 18.50 -78.23
CA VAL A 345 40.53 19.03 -78.40
C VAL A 345 40.62 20.57 -78.60
N PRO A 346 39.85 21.17 -79.52
CA PRO A 346 39.91 22.62 -79.76
C PRO A 346 39.72 23.42 -78.48
N LEU A 347 40.61 24.41 -78.24
CA LEU A 347 40.63 25.30 -77.06
C LEU A 347 41.02 24.63 -75.72
N ALA A 348 41.25 23.31 -75.67
CA ALA A 348 41.62 22.63 -74.43
C ALA A 348 43.06 22.93 -73.97
N VAL A 349 43.99 23.16 -74.92
CA VAL A 349 45.42 23.32 -74.64
C VAL A 349 46.03 24.49 -75.41
N GLU A 350 45.93 25.70 -74.84
CA GLU A 350 46.31 26.93 -75.54
C GLU A 350 47.76 27.39 -75.30
N SER A 351 48.30 27.15 -74.09
CA SER A 351 49.64 27.60 -73.66
C SER A 351 50.67 26.47 -73.61
N ASP A 352 51.96 26.81 -73.67
CA ASP A 352 53.05 25.83 -73.52
C ASP A 352 52.99 25.14 -72.14
N GLU A 353 52.62 25.88 -71.09
CA GLU A 353 52.44 25.34 -69.74
C GLU A 353 51.26 24.36 -69.69
N ALA A 354 50.14 24.68 -70.33
CA ALA A 354 49.00 23.77 -70.46
C ALA A 354 49.38 22.50 -71.24
N MET A 355 50.20 22.61 -72.30
CA MET A 355 50.70 21.43 -73.03
C MET A 355 51.59 20.55 -72.17
N ILE A 356 52.44 21.14 -71.33
CA ILE A 356 53.30 20.39 -70.41
C ILE A 356 52.43 19.62 -69.40
N VAL A 357 51.46 20.29 -68.78
CA VAL A 357 50.55 19.67 -67.80
C VAL A 357 49.70 18.56 -68.44
N ALA A 358 49.14 18.81 -69.64
CA ALA A 358 48.35 17.82 -70.35
C ALA A 358 49.18 16.59 -70.78
N LEU A 359 50.44 16.77 -71.20
CA LEU A 359 51.34 15.65 -71.48
C LEU A 359 51.80 14.92 -70.21
N GLU A 360 51.93 15.61 -69.07
CA GLU A 360 52.16 14.99 -67.77
C GLU A 360 50.98 14.10 -67.36
N ALA A 361 49.74 14.54 -67.61
CA ALA A 361 48.54 13.75 -67.39
C ALA A 361 48.52 12.49 -68.27
N VAL A 362 48.84 12.59 -69.57
CA VAL A 362 48.98 11.43 -70.48
C VAL A 362 50.06 10.45 -70.01
N MET A 363 51.22 10.96 -69.58
CA MET A 363 52.29 10.10 -69.06
C MET A 363 51.89 9.42 -67.75
N ALA A 364 51.19 10.12 -66.86
CA ALA A 364 50.71 9.60 -65.60
C ALA A 364 49.60 8.55 -65.80
N GLU A 365 48.68 8.77 -66.74
CA GLU A 365 47.63 7.82 -67.15
C GLU A 365 48.28 6.52 -67.64
N ARG A 366 49.20 6.60 -68.62
CA ARG A 366 49.88 5.41 -69.18
C ARG A 366 50.67 4.64 -68.12
N ALA A 367 51.33 5.35 -67.21
CA ALA A 367 52.05 4.73 -66.11
C ALA A 367 51.10 4.02 -65.13
N ALA A 368 49.97 4.63 -64.79
CA ALA A 368 48.93 4.03 -63.96
C ALA A 368 48.29 2.80 -64.63
N ARG A 369 47.92 2.90 -65.91
CA ARG A 369 47.38 1.78 -66.71
C ARG A 369 48.35 0.60 -66.75
N LYS A 370 49.63 0.86 -67.01
CA LYS A 370 50.68 -0.18 -67.01
C LYS A 370 50.83 -0.86 -65.65
N ALA A 371 50.82 -0.10 -64.56
CA ALA A 371 50.93 -0.65 -63.21
C ALA A 371 49.69 -1.46 -62.80
N LEU A 372 48.48 -1.04 -63.20
CA LEU A 372 47.23 -1.78 -62.97
C LEU A 372 47.20 -3.11 -63.75
N LEU A 373 47.63 -3.11 -65.01
CA LEU A 373 47.73 -4.34 -65.83
C LEU A 373 48.77 -5.31 -65.27
N ALA A 374 49.90 -4.81 -64.76
CA ALA A 374 50.91 -5.63 -64.10
C ALA A 374 50.40 -6.28 -62.79
N ALA A 375 49.39 -5.68 -62.15
CA ALA A 375 48.73 -6.19 -60.95
C ALA A 375 47.40 -6.90 -61.23
N ALA A 376 47.07 -7.22 -62.50
CA ALA A 376 45.78 -7.83 -62.87
C ALA A 376 45.55 -9.19 -62.20
N GLU A 377 46.57 -10.04 -62.12
CA GLU A 377 46.46 -11.37 -61.49
C GLU A 377 46.20 -11.28 -59.97
N PRO A 378 46.95 -10.50 -59.17
CA PRO A 378 46.59 -10.20 -57.79
C PRO A 378 45.21 -9.55 -57.64
N ALA A 379 44.84 -8.61 -58.52
CA ALA A 379 43.56 -7.91 -58.46
C ALA A 379 42.37 -8.85 -58.62
N LYS A 380 42.47 -9.87 -59.49
CA LYS A 380 41.47 -10.94 -59.60
C LYS A 380 41.32 -11.75 -58.32
N ARG A 381 42.40 -11.99 -57.58
CA ARG A 381 42.34 -12.70 -56.28
C ARG A 381 41.76 -11.83 -55.17
N TRP A 382 41.99 -10.53 -55.20
CA TRP A 382 41.41 -9.57 -54.26
C TRP A 382 39.92 -9.38 -54.51
N PHE A 383 39.51 -9.10 -55.75
CA PHE A 383 38.14 -8.65 -56.04
C PHE A 383 37.24 -9.76 -56.61
N GLY A 384 37.79 -10.92 -56.98
CA GLY A 384 37.01 -12.06 -57.48
C GLY A 384 36.25 -11.71 -58.76
N GLU A 385 34.96 -12.02 -58.79
CA GLU A 385 34.05 -11.72 -59.93
C GLU A 385 33.85 -10.21 -60.17
N LEU A 386 34.24 -9.36 -59.22
CA LEU A 386 34.11 -7.91 -59.36
C LEU A 386 35.18 -7.29 -60.26
N HIS A 387 36.26 -8.03 -60.57
CA HIS A 387 37.33 -7.58 -61.46
C HIS A 387 37.18 -8.22 -62.85
N PRO A 388 36.77 -7.46 -63.88
CA PRO A 388 36.68 -7.96 -65.24
C PRO A 388 38.05 -8.18 -65.89
N ASP A 389 38.11 -9.02 -66.92
CA ASP A 389 39.33 -9.25 -67.71
C ASP A 389 39.83 -7.97 -68.43
N ASP A 390 38.91 -7.05 -68.72
CA ASP A 390 39.20 -5.75 -69.32
C ASP A 390 39.19 -4.62 -68.28
N LEU A 391 40.29 -3.89 -68.16
CA LEU A 391 40.44 -2.79 -67.21
C LEU A 391 39.45 -1.64 -67.46
N ASP A 392 39.07 -1.41 -68.72
CA ASP A 392 38.16 -0.31 -69.08
C ASP A 392 36.69 -0.62 -68.71
N ALA A 393 36.37 -1.90 -68.45
CA ALA A 393 35.08 -2.38 -67.97
C ALA A 393 34.97 -2.40 -66.42
N LEU A 394 35.99 -1.95 -65.70
CA LEU A 394 36.06 -1.99 -64.23
C LEU A 394 35.00 -1.08 -63.58
N ASP A 395 34.05 -1.68 -62.87
CA ASP A 395 33.02 -0.97 -62.11
C ASP A 395 33.55 -0.56 -60.73
N LEU A 396 34.23 0.59 -60.68
CA LEU A 396 34.81 1.15 -59.45
C LEU A 396 33.76 1.39 -58.34
N PRO A 397 32.57 1.97 -58.60
CA PRO A 397 31.53 2.11 -57.58
C PRO A 397 31.12 0.78 -56.94
N ARG A 398 31.01 -0.29 -57.73
CA ARG A 398 30.65 -1.62 -57.21
C ARG A 398 31.77 -2.23 -56.36
N ILE A 399 33.03 -2.03 -56.74
CA ILE A 399 34.17 -2.51 -55.95
C ILE A 399 34.32 -1.70 -54.64
N ASP A 400 34.13 -0.38 -54.68
CA ASP A 400 34.12 0.47 -53.49
C ASP A 400 33.03 0.02 -52.50
N ALA A 401 31.84 -0.30 -53.01
CA ALA A 401 30.76 -0.86 -52.21
C ALA A 401 31.15 -2.21 -51.58
N ALA A 402 31.85 -3.07 -52.32
CA ALA A 402 32.34 -4.36 -51.81
C ALA A 402 33.44 -4.23 -50.75
N VAL A 403 34.33 -3.25 -50.88
CA VAL A 403 35.33 -2.92 -49.85
C VAL A 403 34.66 -2.41 -48.58
N LYS A 404 33.70 -1.49 -48.73
CA LYS A 404 32.91 -0.99 -47.60
C LYS A 404 32.16 -2.11 -46.89
N TRP A 405 31.46 -2.95 -47.66
CA TRP A 405 30.77 -4.14 -47.14
C TRP A 405 31.75 -5.08 -46.41
N SER A 406 32.96 -5.29 -46.93
CA SER A 406 33.96 -6.15 -46.31
C SER A 406 34.43 -5.61 -44.95
N ALA A 407 34.58 -4.29 -44.83
CA ALA A 407 34.89 -3.63 -43.56
C ALA A 407 33.73 -3.75 -42.55
N GLU A 408 32.48 -3.54 -43.00
CA GLU A 408 31.28 -3.70 -42.18
C GLU A 408 31.10 -5.15 -41.71
N LEU A 409 31.32 -6.14 -42.59
CA LEU A 409 31.30 -7.57 -42.25
C LEU A 409 32.34 -7.88 -41.18
N ARG A 410 33.55 -7.35 -41.30
CA ARG A 410 34.61 -7.54 -40.30
C ARG A 410 34.20 -6.98 -38.95
N LYS A 411 33.67 -5.76 -38.92
CA LYS A 411 33.18 -5.11 -37.70
C LYS A 411 32.07 -5.92 -37.04
N ALA A 412 31.13 -6.44 -37.83
CA ALA A 412 30.06 -7.31 -37.34
C ALA A 412 30.59 -8.65 -36.83
N PHE A 413 31.61 -9.25 -37.47
CA PHE A 413 32.25 -10.46 -36.96
C PHE A 413 32.97 -10.18 -35.64
N ASP A 414 33.52 -8.98 -35.47
CA ASP A 414 34.28 -8.66 -34.28
C ASP A 414 33.42 -8.57 -33.01
N THR A 415 32.12 -8.34 -33.14
CA THR A 415 31.15 -8.37 -32.04
C THR A 415 30.64 -9.78 -31.72
N VAL A 416 30.96 -10.78 -32.55
CA VAL A 416 30.53 -12.17 -32.34
C VAL A 416 31.56 -12.93 -31.49
N ASP A 417 31.05 -13.63 -30.49
CA ASP A 417 31.84 -14.50 -29.63
C ASP A 417 32.14 -15.83 -30.32
N VAL A 418 33.40 -16.28 -30.24
CA VAL A 418 33.89 -17.51 -30.86
C VAL A 418 34.63 -18.37 -29.82
N ILE A 419 34.36 -19.67 -29.81
CA ILE A 419 35.01 -20.64 -28.92
C ILE A 419 36.49 -20.78 -29.31
N GLY A 420 37.38 -20.90 -28.32
CA GLY A 420 38.78 -21.24 -28.54
C GLY A 420 39.73 -20.06 -28.75
N GLY A 421 39.33 -18.85 -28.35
CA GLY A 421 40.18 -17.65 -28.38
C GLY A 421 40.62 -17.26 -29.80
N GLU A 422 41.80 -16.63 -29.92
CA GLU A 422 42.36 -16.20 -31.22
C GLU A 422 42.50 -17.32 -32.28
N PRO A 423 42.96 -18.54 -31.94
CA PRO A 423 43.01 -19.64 -32.90
C PRO A 423 41.63 -20.05 -33.43
N GLY A 424 40.63 -20.11 -32.54
CA GLY A 424 39.25 -20.41 -32.91
C GLY A 424 38.63 -19.31 -33.76
N ARG A 425 38.85 -18.04 -33.38
CA ARG A 425 38.41 -16.86 -34.12
C ARG A 425 39.01 -16.79 -35.52
N THR A 426 40.28 -17.16 -35.68
CA THR A 426 40.93 -17.25 -36.99
C THR A 426 40.31 -18.35 -37.86
N THR A 427 39.98 -19.50 -37.25
CA THR A 427 39.35 -20.62 -37.95
C THR A 427 37.93 -20.27 -38.41
N ALA A 428 37.12 -19.69 -37.52
CA ALA A 428 35.78 -19.24 -37.83
C ALA A 428 35.77 -18.14 -38.90
N TRP A 429 36.71 -17.19 -38.84
CA TRP A 429 36.86 -16.17 -39.88
C TRP A 429 37.17 -16.77 -41.24
N ARG A 430 38.11 -17.72 -41.32
CA ARG A 430 38.42 -18.41 -42.60
C ARG A 430 37.23 -19.18 -43.14
N ALA A 431 36.48 -19.88 -42.28
CA ALA A 431 35.27 -20.58 -42.68
C ALA A 431 34.21 -19.60 -43.20
N LEU A 432 33.98 -18.47 -42.52
CA LEU A 432 33.07 -17.43 -43.00
C LEU A 432 33.50 -16.85 -44.35
N VAL A 433 34.79 -16.50 -44.50
CA VAL A 433 35.35 -15.98 -45.75
C VAL A 433 35.14 -16.96 -46.90
N ALA A 434 35.36 -18.26 -46.66
CA ALA A 434 35.13 -19.29 -47.68
C ALA A 434 33.67 -19.34 -48.14
N GLN A 435 32.72 -19.09 -47.24
CA GLN A 435 31.28 -19.09 -47.57
C GLN A 435 30.84 -17.84 -48.34
N VAL A 436 31.33 -16.65 -47.96
CA VAL A 436 30.90 -15.38 -48.59
C VAL A 436 31.65 -15.05 -49.88
N ALA A 437 32.87 -15.58 -50.06
CA ALA A 437 33.66 -15.39 -51.28
C ALA A 437 33.45 -16.49 -52.33
N ALA A 438 32.59 -17.49 -52.07
CA ALA A 438 32.35 -18.59 -52.98
C ALA A 438 31.62 -18.14 -54.26
N THR A 439 32.07 -18.67 -55.40
CA THR A 439 31.49 -18.47 -56.73
C THR A 439 30.28 -19.39 -56.95
N PRO A 440 29.33 -19.07 -57.86
CA PRO A 440 28.11 -19.86 -58.05
C PRO A 440 28.34 -21.31 -58.52
N ASP A 441 29.53 -21.66 -59.03
CA ASP A 441 29.92 -23.05 -59.35
C ASP A 441 30.40 -23.86 -58.13
N THR A 442 30.73 -23.19 -57.02
CA THR A 442 31.24 -23.81 -55.77
C THR A 442 30.31 -23.60 -54.58
N ALA A 443 29.47 -22.57 -54.62
CA ALA A 443 28.45 -22.29 -53.63
C ALA A 443 27.15 -23.03 -54.00
N ASP A 444 26.77 -24.03 -53.21
CA ASP A 444 25.39 -24.48 -53.21
C ASP A 444 24.47 -23.26 -52.95
N ALA A 445 23.32 -23.18 -53.61
CA ALA A 445 22.29 -22.15 -53.39
C ALA A 445 21.81 -22.03 -51.91
N ILE A 446 22.28 -22.95 -51.06
CA ILE A 446 22.00 -23.11 -49.65
C ILE A 446 22.71 -22.04 -48.80
N THR A 447 23.95 -21.65 -49.11
CA THR A 447 24.76 -20.79 -48.21
C THR A 447 24.17 -19.39 -47.98
N PRO A 448 23.81 -18.59 -49.03
CA PRO A 448 23.18 -17.28 -48.83
C PRO A 448 21.80 -17.40 -48.16
N HIS A 449 21.09 -18.51 -48.44
CA HIS A 449 19.79 -18.78 -47.86
C HIS A 449 19.88 -19.05 -46.35
N THR A 450 20.86 -19.84 -45.89
CA THR A 450 21.07 -20.14 -44.47
C THR A 450 21.39 -18.87 -43.67
N PHE A 451 22.26 -18.00 -44.18
CA PHE A 451 22.56 -16.71 -43.53
C PHE A 451 21.34 -15.78 -43.50
N ALA A 452 20.59 -15.68 -44.60
CA ALA A 452 19.36 -14.91 -44.66
C ALA A 452 18.28 -15.45 -43.71
N GLN A 453 18.17 -16.78 -43.59
CA GLN A 453 17.22 -17.44 -42.69
C GLN A 453 17.53 -17.15 -41.23
N LEU A 454 18.81 -17.17 -40.83
CA LEU A 454 19.19 -16.78 -39.46
C LEU A 454 18.87 -15.30 -39.20
N ALA A 455 19.28 -14.41 -40.10
CA ALA A 455 18.99 -12.98 -39.97
C ALA A 455 17.48 -12.71 -39.85
N GLY A 456 16.67 -13.36 -40.69
CA GLY A 456 15.20 -13.29 -40.63
C GLY A 456 14.63 -13.88 -39.34
N SER A 457 15.20 -14.97 -38.84
CA SER A 457 14.77 -15.58 -37.57
C SER A 457 15.06 -14.67 -36.37
N VAL A 458 16.21 -13.98 -36.35
CA VAL A 458 16.53 -12.97 -35.32
C VAL A 458 15.57 -11.78 -35.41
N ALA A 459 15.30 -11.30 -36.63
CA ALA A 459 14.40 -10.17 -36.87
C ALA A 459 12.94 -10.47 -36.49
N ARG A 460 12.50 -11.73 -36.57
CA ARG A 460 11.19 -12.19 -36.08
C ARG A 460 11.18 -12.42 -34.57
N TRP A 461 12.25 -13.01 -34.05
CA TRP A 461 12.35 -13.37 -32.64
C TRP A 461 12.40 -12.14 -31.72
N ALA A 462 13.21 -11.12 -32.00
CA ALA A 462 13.34 -9.98 -31.09
C ALA A 462 11.99 -9.25 -30.80
N PRO A 463 11.18 -8.86 -31.81
CA PRO A 463 9.87 -8.28 -31.56
C PRO A 463 8.87 -9.24 -30.88
N SER A 464 9.00 -10.55 -31.08
CA SER A 464 8.14 -11.53 -30.39
C SER A 464 8.36 -11.56 -28.89
N ILE A 465 9.58 -11.26 -28.44
CA ILE A 465 9.93 -11.17 -27.01
C ILE A 465 9.38 -9.89 -26.41
N ASP A 466 9.48 -8.76 -27.13
CA ASP A 466 8.89 -7.49 -26.70
C ASP A 466 7.37 -7.62 -26.54
N MET A 467 6.70 -8.22 -27.51
CA MET A 467 5.27 -8.52 -27.45
C MET A 467 4.93 -9.44 -26.27
N LEU A 468 5.74 -10.48 -26.04
CA LEU A 468 5.53 -11.39 -24.90
C LEU A 468 5.65 -10.65 -23.56
N ALA A 469 6.64 -9.76 -23.42
CA ALA A 469 6.83 -8.92 -22.23
C ALA A 469 5.63 -8.02 -21.96
N GLU A 470 5.16 -7.34 -23.00
CA GLU A 470 4.01 -6.43 -22.92
C GLU A 470 2.74 -7.18 -22.48
N VAL A 471 2.40 -8.27 -23.16
CA VAL A 471 1.12 -8.96 -22.94
C VAL A 471 1.11 -9.76 -21.62
N THR A 472 2.26 -10.29 -21.19
CA THR A 472 2.36 -11.02 -19.90
C THR A 472 2.63 -10.10 -18.71
N GLY A 473 3.02 -8.85 -18.93
CA GLY A 473 3.48 -7.93 -17.89
C GLY A 473 4.75 -8.40 -17.18
N VAL A 474 5.49 -9.35 -17.75
CA VAL A 474 6.81 -9.75 -17.26
C VAL A 474 7.83 -8.79 -17.86
N ALA A 475 8.70 -8.22 -17.03
CA ALA A 475 9.75 -7.32 -17.51
C ALA A 475 10.59 -8.01 -18.60
N ASP A 476 10.94 -7.28 -19.67
CA ASP A 476 11.72 -7.82 -20.79
C ASP A 476 13.02 -8.50 -20.33
N SER A 477 13.72 -7.89 -19.38
CA SER A 477 14.95 -8.42 -18.78
C SER A 477 14.77 -9.73 -18.00
N ALA A 478 13.54 -10.10 -17.66
CA ALA A 478 13.19 -11.32 -16.93
C ALA A 478 12.74 -12.47 -17.85
N ILE A 479 12.65 -12.26 -19.16
CA ILE A 479 12.24 -13.28 -20.13
C ILE A 479 13.44 -14.10 -20.62
N GLY A 480 13.33 -15.43 -20.56
CA GLY A 480 14.38 -16.36 -20.97
C GLY A 480 15.70 -16.17 -20.24
N VAL A 481 15.66 -15.82 -18.95
CA VAL A 481 16.87 -15.67 -18.13
C VAL A 481 17.44 -17.03 -17.76
N GLY A 482 18.64 -17.32 -18.23
CA GLY A 482 19.36 -18.56 -17.95
C GLY A 482 20.72 -18.59 -18.65
N GLU A 483 21.48 -19.67 -18.49
CA GLU A 483 22.79 -19.85 -19.15
C GLU A 483 22.67 -19.93 -20.69
N ASP A 484 21.55 -20.50 -21.17
CA ASP A 484 21.16 -20.50 -22.58
C ASP A 484 19.78 -19.84 -22.68
N HIS A 485 19.76 -18.69 -23.35
CA HIS A 485 18.57 -17.87 -23.48
C HIS A 485 17.43 -18.59 -24.19
N LEU A 486 17.69 -19.32 -25.27
CA LEU A 486 16.64 -19.98 -26.06
C LEU A 486 16.07 -21.19 -25.31
N ALA A 487 16.92 -21.92 -24.59
CA ALA A 487 16.46 -23.02 -23.74
C ALA A 487 15.61 -22.52 -22.56
N ALA A 488 16.07 -21.49 -21.85
CA ALA A 488 15.35 -20.88 -20.73
C ALA A 488 14.03 -20.23 -21.18
N LEU A 489 14.03 -19.58 -22.35
CA LEU A 489 12.82 -19.01 -22.95
C LEU A 489 11.77 -20.10 -23.20
N ARG A 490 12.16 -21.22 -23.81
CA ARG A 490 11.26 -22.34 -24.07
C ARG A 490 10.64 -22.89 -22.78
N GLU A 491 11.46 -23.13 -21.75
CA GLU A 491 10.99 -23.63 -20.45
C GLU A 491 10.03 -22.64 -19.78
N GLN A 492 10.35 -21.34 -19.81
CA GLN A 492 9.48 -20.32 -19.27
C GLN A 492 8.15 -20.23 -20.03
N ILE A 493 8.17 -20.27 -21.37
CA ILE A 493 6.95 -20.27 -22.19
C ILE A 493 6.07 -21.49 -21.86
N GLU A 494 6.65 -22.68 -21.74
CA GLU A 494 5.88 -23.87 -21.35
C GLU A 494 5.27 -23.73 -19.95
N THR A 495 6.03 -23.21 -18.99
CA THR A 495 5.53 -22.96 -17.62
C THR A 495 4.36 -21.97 -17.63
N LEU A 496 4.49 -20.87 -18.37
CA LEU A 496 3.44 -19.87 -18.50
C LEU A 496 2.21 -20.43 -19.22
N ARG A 497 2.40 -21.19 -20.30
CA ARG A 497 1.33 -21.84 -21.07
C ARG A 497 0.49 -22.78 -20.21
N HIS A 498 1.12 -23.62 -19.40
CA HIS A 498 0.42 -24.57 -18.53
C HIS A 498 -0.29 -23.89 -17.35
N SER A 499 0.05 -22.64 -17.04
CA SER A 499 -0.51 -21.89 -15.91
C SER A 499 -1.36 -20.68 -16.33
N VAL A 500 -1.70 -20.52 -17.61
CA VAL A 500 -2.56 -19.43 -18.10
C VAL A 500 -3.91 -19.40 -17.36
N ASP A 501 -4.46 -20.54 -16.99
CA ASP A 501 -5.75 -20.62 -16.29
C ASP A 501 -5.68 -20.11 -14.84
N ALA A 502 -4.48 -20.06 -14.25
CA ALA A 502 -4.24 -19.47 -12.93
C ALA A 502 -4.02 -17.95 -12.97
N LEU A 503 -3.84 -17.36 -14.16
CA LEU A 503 -3.58 -15.94 -14.32
C LEU A 503 -4.69 -15.03 -13.73
N PRO A 504 -6.00 -15.34 -13.85
CA PRO A 504 -7.03 -14.53 -13.22
C PRO A 504 -6.89 -14.43 -11.69
N ALA A 505 -6.54 -15.53 -11.04
CA ALA A 505 -6.27 -15.55 -9.62
C ALA A 505 -5.00 -14.72 -9.28
N TRP A 506 -3.96 -14.84 -10.09
CA TRP A 506 -2.74 -14.04 -9.96
C TRP A 506 -3.00 -12.54 -10.05
N VAL A 507 -3.77 -12.10 -11.05
CA VAL A 507 -4.06 -10.67 -11.21
C VAL A 507 -4.93 -10.14 -10.08
N ALA A 508 -5.91 -10.93 -9.61
CA ALA A 508 -6.69 -10.57 -8.42
C ALA A 508 -5.79 -10.41 -7.18
N PHE A 509 -4.83 -11.32 -6.99
CA PHE A 509 -3.83 -11.22 -5.94
C PHE A 509 -2.93 -10.00 -6.10
N HIS A 510 -2.41 -9.73 -7.30
CA HIS A 510 -1.56 -8.56 -7.54
C HIS A 510 -2.31 -7.24 -7.33
N ALA A 511 -3.60 -7.16 -7.69
CA ALA A 511 -4.43 -6.01 -7.38
C ALA A 511 -4.61 -5.81 -5.86
N ALA A 512 -4.92 -6.89 -5.13
CA ALA A 512 -5.03 -6.87 -3.67
C ALA A 512 -3.70 -6.48 -3.00
N ARG A 513 -2.58 -6.97 -3.54
CA ARG A 513 -1.22 -6.62 -3.13
C ARG A 513 -0.94 -5.12 -3.27
N GLN A 514 -1.29 -4.50 -4.41
CA GLN A 514 -1.10 -3.05 -4.59
C GLN A 514 -1.95 -2.25 -3.59
N ALA A 515 -3.23 -2.61 -3.42
CA ALA A 515 -4.11 -1.96 -2.44
C ALA A 515 -3.59 -2.09 -0.99
N ALA A 516 -2.99 -3.24 -0.65
CA ALA A 516 -2.35 -3.48 0.63
C ALA A 516 -1.10 -2.60 0.83
N LEU A 517 -0.24 -2.46 -0.20
CA LEU A 517 0.91 -1.56 -0.15
C LEU A 517 0.48 -0.10 0.05
N GLU A 518 -0.53 0.36 -0.68
CA GLU A 518 -1.08 1.72 -0.57
C GLU A 518 -1.73 2.00 0.79
N SER A 519 -2.27 0.96 1.44
CA SER A 519 -2.87 1.07 2.77
C SER A 519 -1.83 1.12 3.91
N GLY A 520 -0.54 0.93 3.60
CA GLY A 520 0.52 0.81 4.60
C GLY A 520 0.39 -0.49 5.40
N VAL A 521 0.41 -1.64 4.70
CA VAL A 521 0.59 -2.96 5.32
C VAL A 521 1.69 -3.75 4.61
N GLY A 522 2.74 -3.06 4.20
CA GLY A 522 3.84 -3.62 3.40
C GLY A 522 4.55 -4.83 4.02
N PRO A 523 4.81 -4.86 5.35
CA PRO A 523 5.42 -6.03 5.99
C PRO A 523 4.61 -7.32 5.83
N ALA A 524 3.28 -7.23 5.80
CA ALA A 524 2.40 -8.39 5.59
C ALA A 524 2.50 -8.92 4.16
N VAL A 525 2.53 -8.01 3.17
CA VAL A 525 2.77 -8.36 1.75
C VAL A 525 4.10 -9.09 1.60
N ALA A 526 5.16 -8.55 2.20
CA ALA A 526 6.49 -9.15 2.09
C ALA A 526 6.58 -10.52 2.78
N ALA A 527 5.84 -10.74 3.88
CA ALA A 527 5.80 -12.03 4.57
C ALA A 527 5.15 -13.14 3.74
N ILE A 528 4.03 -12.86 3.06
CA ILE A 528 3.37 -13.85 2.20
C ILE A 528 4.16 -14.10 0.91
N GLU A 529 4.82 -13.08 0.34
CA GLU A 529 5.67 -13.23 -0.84
C GLU A 529 6.93 -14.07 -0.57
N ARG A 530 7.49 -14.01 0.64
CA ARG A 530 8.61 -14.88 1.07
C ARG A 530 8.16 -16.29 1.47
N GLY A 531 6.86 -16.49 1.72
CA GLY A 531 6.32 -17.74 2.27
C GLY A 531 6.54 -17.90 3.78
N ASP A 532 6.80 -16.81 4.52
CA ASP A 532 6.95 -16.84 5.98
C ASP A 532 5.61 -17.12 6.68
N LEU A 533 4.50 -16.76 6.05
CA LEU A 533 3.14 -16.94 6.55
C LEU A 533 2.23 -17.46 5.44
N SER A 534 1.32 -18.37 5.79
CA SER A 534 0.25 -18.76 4.87
C SER A 534 -0.83 -17.70 4.78
N ALA A 535 -1.61 -17.74 3.71
CA ALA A 535 -2.79 -16.92 3.47
C ALA A 535 -3.83 -17.07 4.59
N SER A 536 -3.88 -18.24 5.25
CA SER A 536 -4.79 -18.47 6.38
C SER A 536 -4.32 -17.77 7.67
N GLU A 537 -3.02 -17.58 7.85
CA GLU A 537 -2.42 -17.01 9.05
C GLU A 537 -2.25 -15.49 8.95
N LEU A 538 -2.13 -14.96 7.73
CA LEU A 538 -1.74 -13.58 7.45
C LEU A 538 -2.57 -12.54 8.21
N ALA A 539 -3.90 -12.62 8.12
CA ALA A 539 -4.81 -11.66 8.74
C ALA A 539 -4.71 -11.67 10.27
N GLY A 540 -4.71 -12.86 10.87
CA GLY A 540 -4.62 -13.02 12.32
C GLY A 540 -3.23 -12.66 12.89
N ALA A 541 -2.16 -12.94 12.15
CA ALA A 541 -0.80 -12.56 12.53
C ALA A 541 -0.61 -11.04 12.48
N TRP A 542 -1.13 -10.38 11.43
CA TRP A 542 -1.06 -8.92 11.33
C TRP A 542 -1.93 -8.21 12.37
N GLU A 543 -3.17 -8.67 12.59
CA GLU A 543 -4.05 -8.08 13.60
C GLU A 543 -3.38 -8.15 14.98
N ARG A 544 -2.83 -9.32 15.34
CA ARG A 544 -2.10 -9.51 16.59
C ARG A 544 -0.91 -8.57 16.71
N ALA A 545 -0.05 -8.49 15.69
CA ALA A 545 1.14 -7.64 15.71
C ALA A 545 0.76 -6.15 15.88
N THR A 546 -0.26 -5.70 15.16
CA THR A 546 -0.77 -4.32 15.21
C THR A 546 -1.35 -3.98 16.58
N LEU A 547 -2.17 -4.87 17.14
CA LEU A 547 -2.78 -4.66 18.47
C LEU A 547 -1.76 -4.71 19.60
N LEU A 548 -0.73 -5.56 19.51
CA LEU A 548 0.38 -5.55 20.47
C LEU A 548 1.13 -4.22 20.44
N ALA A 549 1.53 -3.77 19.24
CA ALA A 549 2.24 -2.51 19.10
C ALA A 549 1.41 -1.30 19.57
N TRP A 550 0.10 -1.32 19.32
CA TRP A 550 -0.80 -0.28 19.81
C TRP A 550 -0.94 -0.33 21.33
N ALA A 551 -1.11 -1.52 21.92
CA ALA A 551 -1.25 -1.68 23.37
C ALA A 551 0.00 -1.20 24.11
N ASP A 552 1.19 -1.54 23.60
CA ASP A 552 2.46 -1.07 24.14
C ASP A 552 2.56 0.47 24.08
N ALA A 553 2.11 1.09 22.98
CA ALA A 553 2.08 2.54 22.82
C ALA A 553 1.08 3.22 23.78
N GLU A 554 -0.14 2.69 23.92
CA GLU A 554 -1.15 3.23 24.83
C GLU A 554 -0.73 3.10 26.30
N LEU A 555 -0.07 1.99 26.66
CA LEU A 555 0.51 1.79 27.99
C LEU A 555 1.69 2.72 28.29
N ALA A 556 2.41 3.19 27.27
CA ALA A 556 3.49 4.16 27.45
C ALA A 556 2.98 5.62 27.50
N ALA A 557 1.84 5.92 26.86
CA ALA A 557 1.34 7.29 26.69
C ALA A 557 0.48 7.79 27.88
N PRO A 558 0.60 9.07 28.28
CA PRO A 558 -0.34 9.68 29.23
C PRO A 558 -1.71 9.91 28.56
N PRO A 559 -2.83 9.77 29.30
CA PRO A 559 -2.93 9.57 30.74
C PRO A 559 -2.94 8.10 31.22
N VAL A 560 -2.92 7.13 30.30
CA VAL A 560 -3.06 5.70 30.62
C VAL A 560 -1.81 5.15 31.30
N GLY A 561 -0.63 5.45 30.77
CA GLY A 561 0.63 4.96 31.31
C GLY A 561 0.82 5.24 32.80
N PRO A 562 0.70 6.49 33.30
CA PRO A 562 0.80 6.77 34.73
C PRO A 562 -0.24 6.03 35.59
N ALA A 563 -1.47 5.86 35.09
CA ALA A 563 -2.56 5.21 35.82
C ALA A 563 -2.40 3.67 35.92
N LEU A 564 -1.77 3.05 34.92
CA LEU A 564 -1.60 1.59 34.85
C LEU A 564 -0.18 1.11 35.17
N SER A 565 0.84 1.97 35.06
CA SER A 565 2.26 1.62 35.31
C SER A 565 2.55 1.13 36.73
N HIS A 566 1.76 1.55 37.71
CA HIS A 566 1.87 1.14 39.12
C HIS A 566 0.85 0.07 39.50
N PHE A 567 0.12 -0.51 38.53
CA PHE A 567 -0.89 -1.51 38.83
C PHE A 567 -0.22 -2.82 39.26
N HIS A 568 -0.50 -3.22 40.51
CA HIS A 568 -0.19 -4.54 41.03
C HIS A 568 -1.49 -5.18 41.51
N GLY A 569 -1.82 -6.37 40.99
CA GLY A 569 -3.10 -7.03 41.28
C GLY A 569 -3.37 -7.21 42.78
N SER A 570 -2.34 -7.54 43.56
CA SER A 570 -2.45 -7.67 45.02
C SER A 570 -2.73 -6.33 45.73
N ALA A 571 -2.07 -5.24 45.31
CA ALA A 571 -2.29 -3.90 45.86
C ALA A 571 -3.68 -3.37 45.49
N HIS A 572 -4.12 -3.60 44.25
CA HIS A 572 -5.46 -3.23 43.81
C HIS A 572 -6.55 -3.96 44.61
N HIS A 573 -6.42 -5.28 44.79
CA HIS A 573 -7.34 -6.04 45.64
C HIS A 573 -7.34 -5.55 47.09
N ALA A 574 -6.18 -5.18 47.64
CA ALA A 574 -6.09 -4.57 48.96
C ALA A 574 -6.80 -3.20 49.04
N HIS A 575 -6.66 -2.36 48.01
CA HIS A 575 -7.39 -1.09 47.90
C HIS A 575 -8.91 -1.30 47.83
N VAL A 576 -9.39 -2.26 47.04
CA VAL A 576 -10.82 -2.60 46.96
C VAL A 576 -11.35 -3.07 48.31
N ALA A 577 -10.61 -3.93 49.02
CA ALA A 577 -11.00 -4.40 50.34
C ALA A 577 -11.03 -3.24 51.36
N ALA A 578 -9.99 -2.41 51.41
CA ALA A 578 -9.91 -1.26 52.29
C ALA A 578 -11.01 -0.22 52.01
N PHE A 579 -11.30 0.07 50.74
CA PHE A 579 -12.41 0.94 50.35
C PHE A 579 -13.75 0.37 50.85
N SER A 580 -13.98 -0.93 50.64
CA SER A 580 -15.21 -1.61 51.07
C SER A 580 -15.38 -1.64 52.59
N ASP A 581 -14.29 -1.74 53.34
CA ASP A 581 -14.30 -1.69 54.82
C ASP A 581 -14.60 -0.28 55.33
N LEU A 582 -13.91 0.74 54.79
CA LEU A 582 -14.11 2.13 55.16
C LEU A 582 -15.51 2.64 54.79
N ASP A 583 -16.03 2.28 53.61
CA ASP A 583 -17.39 2.65 53.18
C ASP A 583 -18.45 2.05 54.12
N ARG A 584 -18.32 0.76 54.49
CA ARG A 584 -19.18 0.12 55.48
C ARG A 584 -19.10 0.80 56.85
N GLY A 585 -17.90 1.17 57.29
CA GLY A 585 -17.69 1.93 58.53
C GLY A 585 -18.38 3.29 58.49
N MET A 586 -18.24 4.02 57.38
CA MET A 586 -18.87 5.33 57.17
C MET A 586 -20.39 5.24 57.20
N LEU A 587 -20.98 4.26 56.52
CA LEU A 587 -22.42 4.01 56.54
C LEU A 587 -22.94 3.76 57.98
N ALA A 588 -22.20 2.99 58.79
CA ALA A 588 -22.55 2.74 60.18
C ALA A 588 -22.49 4.02 61.04
N LEU A 589 -21.50 4.88 60.82
CA LEU A 589 -21.40 6.18 61.51
C LEU A 589 -22.51 7.14 61.11
N MET A 590 -22.80 7.25 59.81
CA MET A 590 -23.89 8.09 59.29
C MET A 590 -25.22 7.63 59.83
N ARG A 591 -25.45 6.32 59.93
CA ARG A 591 -26.61 5.74 60.61
C ARG A 591 -26.70 6.15 62.07
N SER A 592 -25.61 6.05 62.85
CA SER A 592 -25.60 6.44 64.26
C SER A 592 -25.94 7.93 64.44
N ARG A 593 -25.30 8.80 63.64
CA ARG A 593 -25.56 10.24 63.63
C ARG A 593 -26.99 10.57 63.21
N ALA A 594 -27.54 9.85 62.24
CA ALA A 594 -28.90 10.02 61.77
C ALA A 594 -29.91 9.81 62.90
N LEU A 595 -29.75 8.69 63.62
CA LEU A 595 -30.60 8.32 64.74
C LEU A 595 -30.44 9.30 65.92
N ALA A 596 -29.22 9.77 66.19
CA ALA A 596 -28.96 10.80 67.20
C ALA A 596 -29.80 12.06 66.96
N ARG A 597 -29.71 12.62 65.74
CA ARG A 597 -30.43 13.85 65.37
C ARG A 597 -31.95 13.69 65.37
N LEU A 598 -32.44 12.50 65.03
CA LEU A 598 -33.86 12.21 65.08
C LEU A 598 -34.37 12.09 66.51
N ALA A 599 -33.59 11.45 67.38
CA ALA A 599 -33.90 11.34 68.79
C ALA A 599 -34.00 12.70 69.48
N GLU A 600 -33.13 13.66 69.13
CA GLU A 600 -33.19 15.03 69.64
C GLU A 600 -34.54 15.73 69.35
N ARG A 601 -35.25 15.31 68.29
CA ARG A 601 -36.55 15.88 67.93
C ARG A 601 -37.71 15.28 68.71
N VAL A 602 -37.56 14.06 69.22
CA VAL A 602 -38.61 13.36 69.97
C VAL A 602 -38.77 14.07 71.33
N PRO A 603 -39.97 14.57 71.69
CA PRO A 603 -40.20 15.10 73.02
C PRO A 603 -39.86 14.05 74.08
N LYS A 604 -39.24 14.47 75.20
CA LYS A 604 -38.98 13.56 76.32
C LYS A 604 -40.31 13.05 76.85
N ALA A 605 -40.51 11.73 76.88
CA ALA A 605 -41.72 11.14 77.43
C ALA A 605 -41.90 11.57 78.89
N PRO A 606 -43.12 11.93 79.32
CA PRO A 606 -43.41 12.18 80.73
C PRO A 606 -43.14 10.93 81.56
N ARG A 607 -42.69 11.11 82.81
CA ARG A 607 -42.49 10.00 83.76
C ARG A 607 -43.81 9.23 83.91
N ARG A 608 -43.74 7.89 83.86
CA ARG A 608 -44.91 6.99 83.99
C ARG A 608 -45.85 7.45 85.12
N GLY A 609 -47.08 7.85 84.77
CA GLY A 609 -48.14 8.16 85.74
C GLY A 609 -48.82 9.53 85.60
N ALA A 610 -48.30 10.47 84.79
CA ALA A 610 -48.98 11.74 84.52
C ALA A 610 -50.10 11.55 83.47
N ILE A 611 -51.36 11.52 83.91
CA ILE A 611 -52.54 11.38 83.02
C ILE A 611 -53.02 12.75 82.51
N ASP A 612 -52.53 13.85 83.10
CA ASP A 612 -52.95 15.22 82.80
C ASP A 612 -51.85 16.04 82.08
N GLU A 613 -51.28 15.51 81.00
CA GLU A 613 -50.48 16.35 80.09
C GLU A 613 -51.40 17.05 79.07
N PRO A 614 -51.54 18.39 79.10
CA PRO A 614 -52.32 19.12 78.11
C PRO A 614 -51.58 19.18 76.76
N GLY A 615 -52.33 19.07 75.66
CA GLY A 615 -51.82 19.25 74.30
C GLY A 615 -51.65 17.96 73.49
N GLU A 616 -50.93 18.05 72.36
CA GLU A 616 -50.84 16.99 71.35
C GLU A 616 -50.31 15.64 71.90
N LEU A 617 -49.40 15.69 72.88
CA LEU A 617 -48.79 14.51 73.48
C LEU A 617 -49.79 13.70 74.33
N GLY A 618 -50.63 14.39 75.12
CA GLY A 618 -51.70 13.78 75.90
C GLY A 618 -52.74 13.12 75.00
N THR A 619 -53.14 13.80 73.93
CA THR A 619 -54.05 13.26 72.90
C THR A 619 -53.52 11.96 72.30
N LEU A 620 -52.26 11.93 71.88
CA LEU A 620 -51.63 10.74 71.31
C LEU A 620 -51.59 9.57 72.31
N LEU A 621 -51.14 9.82 73.55
CA LEU A 621 -51.04 8.79 74.58
C LEU A 621 -52.41 8.25 75.00
N GLN A 622 -53.45 9.09 74.99
CA GLN A 622 -54.82 8.67 75.25
C GLN A 622 -55.35 7.74 74.15
N VAL A 623 -55.13 8.09 72.88
CA VAL A 623 -55.55 7.28 71.72
C VAL A 623 -54.76 5.96 71.68
N ALA A 624 -53.48 5.96 72.06
CA ALA A 624 -52.67 4.75 72.11
C ALA A 624 -53.07 3.75 73.22
N LYS A 625 -53.64 4.24 74.34
CA LYS A 625 -54.00 3.42 75.52
C LYS A 625 -55.46 2.94 75.55
N LYS A 626 -56.42 3.65 74.94
CA LYS A 626 -57.86 3.33 75.04
C LYS A 626 -58.33 2.35 73.94
N PRO A 627 -58.98 1.22 74.29
CA PRO A 627 -59.59 0.30 73.31
C PRO A 627 -61.02 0.70 72.84
N GLY A 628 -61.41 1.97 72.99
CA GLY A 628 -62.77 2.46 72.68
C GLY A 628 -62.95 2.97 71.23
N THR A 629 -63.98 3.80 70.98
CA THR A 629 -64.20 4.45 69.68
C THR A 629 -63.02 5.36 69.32
N LEU A 630 -62.23 4.97 68.33
CA LEU A 630 -61.05 5.69 67.88
C LEU A 630 -61.43 6.75 66.82
N PRO A 631 -60.76 7.91 66.78
CA PRO A 631 -60.92 8.86 65.69
C PRO A 631 -60.40 8.29 64.37
N SER A 632 -60.81 8.86 63.22
CA SER A 632 -60.16 8.55 61.95
C SER A 632 -58.69 9.00 61.96
N LEU A 633 -57.85 8.40 61.12
CA LEU A 633 -56.43 8.81 61.00
C LEU A 633 -56.31 10.31 60.67
N ARG A 634 -57.20 10.81 59.81
CA ARG A 634 -57.27 12.24 59.46
C ARG A 634 -57.57 13.11 60.68
N ALA A 635 -58.53 12.71 61.52
CA ALA A 635 -58.86 13.42 62.74
C ALA A 635 -57.74 13.35 63.79
N LEU A 636 -57.05 12.19 63.91
CA LEU A 636 -55.88 12.07 64.77
C LEU A 636 -54.77 13.03 64.31
N PHE A 637 -54.38 12.98 63.04
CA PHE A 637 -53.31 13.84 62.52
C PHE A 637 -53.62 15.33 62.69
N ALA A 638 -54.87 15.75 62.51
CA ALA A 638 -55.31 17.12 62.77
C ALA A 638 -55.20 17.54 64.25
N GLN A 639 -55.24 16.60 65.19
CA GLN A 639 -55.08 16.87 66.62
C GLN A 639 -53.62 16.85 67.09
N ILE A 640 -52.69 16.34 66.26
CA ILE A 640 -51.24 16.29 66.56
C ILE A 640 -50.36 16.91 65.45
N PRO A 641 -50.69 18.10 64.90
CA PRO A 641 -50.05 18.63 63.71
C PRO A 641 -48.57 19.01 63.89
N SER A 642 -48.13 19.35 65.11
CA SER A 642 -46.72 19.72 65.38
C SER A 642 -45.89 18.55 65.92
N LEU A 643 -46.52 17.57 66.55
CA LEU A 643 -45.91 16.36 67.11
C LEU A 643 -45.71 15.28 66.04
N LEU A 644 -46.67 15.11 65.13
CA LEU A 644 -46.60 14.13 64.04
C LEU A 644 -45.30 14.22 63.21
N PRO A 645 -44.87 15.39 62.68
CA PRO A 645 -43.62 15.48 61.91
C PRO A 645 -42.35 15.26 62.75
N ARG A 646 -42.43 15.35 64.08
CA ARG A 646 -41.30 15.08 64.99
C ARG A 646 -41.15 13.59 65.29
N LEU A 647 -42.27 12.85 65.34
CA LEU A 647 -42.29 11.41 65.62
C LEU A 647 -42.20 10.57 64.33
N ALA A 648 -42.85 11.03 63.26
CA ALA A 648 -42.85 10.41 61.95
C ALA A 648 -42.44 11.43 60.86
N PRO A 649 -41.16 11.83 60.83
CA PRO A 649 -40.65 12.76 59.82
C PRO A 649 -40.69 12.18 58.41
N CYS A 650 -40.79 10.85 58.25
CA CYS A 650 -41.01 10.22 56.96
C CYS A 650 -42.35 9.49 56.95
N MET A 651 -43.16 9.71 55.92
CA MET A 651 -44.41 8.97 55.70
C MET A 651 -44.40 8.29 54.33
N LEU A 652 -44.75 7.00 54.30
CA LEU A 652 -44.79 6.18 53.08
C LEU A 652 -46.24 5.87 52.77
N MET A 653 -46.74 6.36 51.64
CA MET A 653 -48.16 6.30 51.30
C MET A 653 -48.40 6.06 49.81
N THR A 654 -49.57 5.52 49.47
CA THR A 654 -50.08 5.59 48.10
C THR A 654 -50.75 6.95 47.86
N PRO A 655 -50.87 7.43 46.61
CA PRO A 655 -51.56 8.69 46.32
C PRO A 655 -52.99 8.76 46.88
N LEU A 656 -53.70 7.63 46.91
CA LEU A 656 -55.03 7.54 47.51
C LEU A 656 -55.00 7.77 49.02
N ALA A 657 -54.10 7.08 49.74
CA ALA A 657 -53.95 7.22 51.19
C ALA A 657 -53.57 8.66 51.59
N ILE A 658 -52.77 9.35 50.76
CA ILE A 658 -52.44 10.77 50.94
C ILE A 658 -53.70 11.63 50.91
N ALA A 659 -54.59 11.40 49.94
CA ALA A 659 -55.84 12.14 49.81
C ALA A 659 -56.85 11.82 50.94
N GLU A 660 -56.88 10.56 51.41
CA GLU A 660 -57.79 10.10 52.46
C GLU A 660 -57.39 10.57 53.87
N HIS A 661 -56.10 10.51 54.20
CA HIS A 661 -55.65 10.65 55.59
C HIS A 661 -55.00 11.98 55.92
N LEU A 662 -54.36 12.65 54.96
CA LEU A 662 -53.71 13.94 55.23
C LEU A 662 -54.70 15.07 54.98
N ASP A 663 -54.86 16.00 55.92
CA ASP A 663 -55.70 17.19 55.75
C ASP A 663 -54.87 18.36 55.19
N ALA A 664 -55.42 19.18 54.30
CA ALA A 664 -54.67 20.27 53.67
C ALA A 664 -54.24 21.36 54.67
N SER A 665 -54.86 21.39 55.86
CA SER A 665 -54.47 22.24 56.99
C SER A 665 -53.20 21.80 57.71
N LEU A 666 -52.71 20.57 57.49
CA LEU A 666 -51.44 20.11 58.07
C LEU A 666 -50.26 20.90 57.48
N PRO A 667 -49.19 21.13 58.27
CA PRO A 667 -47.98 21.73 57.75
C PRO A 667 -47.46 20.96 56.52
N PRO A 668 -47.05 21.65 55.43
CA PRO A 668 -46.55 20.99 54.24
C PRO A 668 -45.22 20.27 54.54
N PHE A 669 -45.04 19.10 53.93
CA PHE A 669 -43.78 18.37 53.95
C PHE A 669 -42.69 19.21 53.25
N ASP A 670 -41.44 19.06 53.66
CA ASP A 670 -40.36 19.76 52.99
C ASP A 670 -40.10 19.15 51.59
N ILE A 671 -40.22 17.83 51.47
CA ILE A 671 -39.97 17.09 50.22
C ILE A 671 -41.03 16.01 50.03
N VAL A 672 -41.60 15.93 48.82
CA VAL A 672 -42.29 14.72 48.33
C VAL A 672 -41.39 13.97 47.36
N VAL A 673 -41.27 12.66 47.53
CA VAL A 673 -40.47 11.80 46.66
C VAL A 673 -41.40 10.81 45.97
N PHE A 674 -41.44 10.84 44.65
CA PHE A 674 -42.22 9.92 43.83
C PHE A 674 -41.34 8.82 43.26
N ASP A 675 -41.76 7.57 43.44
CA ASP A 675 -41.15 6.41 42.79
C ASP A 675 -42.03 5.87 41.66
N GLU A 676 -41.40 5.27 40.66
CA GLU A 676 -42.05 4.76 39.44
C GLU A 676 -42.91 5.84 38.77
N SER A 677 -42.40 7.06 38.69
CA SER A 677 -43.13 8.23 38.20
C SER A 677 -43.52 8.15 36.71
N SER A 678 -42.88 7.26 35.93
CA SER A 678 -43.29 6.91 34.56
C SER A 678 -44.65 6.18 34.51
N GLN A 679 -45.10 5.61 35.63
CA GLN A 679 -46.36 4.89 35.78
C GLN A 679 -47.35 5.60 36.73
N LEU A 680 -47.02 6.80 37.21
CA LEU A 680 -47.89 7.61 38.08
C LEU A 680 -48.56 8.71 37.27
N PRO A 681 -49.90 8.67 37.04
CA PRO A 681 -50.61 9.77 36.39
C PRO A 681 -50.47 11.07 37.18
N ILE A 682 -50.25 12.19 36.49
CA ILE A 682 -50.10 13.52 37.12
C ILE A 682 -51.30 13.89 38.01
N ALA A 683 -52.52 13.52 37.59
CA ALA A 683 -53.75 13.75 38.35
C ALA A 683 -53.73 13.08 39.73
N HIS A 684 -53.12 11.90 39.85
CA HIS A 684 -52.97 11.20 41.12
C HIS A 684 -51.84 11.80 41.97
N ALA A 685 -50.78 12.32 41.34
CA ALA A 685 -49.67 12.95 42.05
C ALA A 685 -50.01 14.32 42.67
N LEU A 686 -51.00 15.03 42.11
CA LEU A 686 -51.35 16.41 42.49
C LEU A 686 -51.62 16.57 44.00
N GLY A 687 -52.37 15.64 44.59
CA GLY A 687 -52.70 15.68 46.02
C GLY A 687 -51.47 15.60 46.94
N ALA A 688 -50.40 14.93 46.48
CA ALA A 688 -49.13 14.84 47.19
C ALA A 688 -48.23 16.05 46.90
N LEU A 689 -48.22 16.56 45.65
CA LEU A 689 -47.45 17.75 45.25
C LEU A 689 -47.87 19.00 46.04
N VAL A 690 -49.17 19.24 46.22
CA VAL A 690 -49.68 20.42 46.94
C VAL A 690 -49.34 20.38 48.44
N ARG A 691 -49.03 19.21 48.98
CA ARG A 691 -48.70 19.00 50.41
C ARG A 691 -47.19 19.07 50.69
N ALA A 692 -46.37 19.42 49.71
CA ALA A 692 -44.94 19.51 49.87
C ALA A 692 -44.36 20.79 49.26
N LYS A 693 -43.26 21.29 49.84
CA LYS A 693 -42.55 22.48 49.35
C LYS A 693 -41.66 22.20 48.14
N SER A 694 -41.18 20.96 48.00
CA SER A 694 -40.35 20.51 46.89
C SER A 694 -40.67 19.07 46.51
N ALA A 695 -40.35 18.69 45.27
CA ALA A 695 -40.63 17.36 44.75
C ALA A 695 -39.37 16.74 44.12
N VAL A 696 -39.17 15.45 44.35
CA VAL A 696 -38.18 14.61 43.69
C VAL A 696 -38.93 13.54 42.91
N ILE A 697 -38.66 13.45 41.61
CA ILE A 697 -39.41 12.60 40.68
C ILE A 697 -38.45 11.53 40.17
N VAL A 698 -38.64 10.29 40.62
CA VAL A 698 -37.77 9.16 40.28
C VAL A 698 -38.53 8.22 39.34
N GLY A 699 -37.95 7.92 38.18
CA GLY A 699 -38.60 7.09 37.17
C GLY A 699 -37.64 6.61 36.10
N ASP A 700 -38.16 5.79 35.18
CA ASP A 700 -37.43 5.24 34.04
C ASP A 700 -38.14 5.62 32.75
N SER A 701 -37.46 6.33 31.85
CA SER A 701 -38.04 6.75 30.57
C SER A 701 -38.18 5.61 29.56
N GLN A 702 -37.55 4.45 29.82
CA GLN A 702 -37.63 3.28 28.93
C GLN A 702 -38.59 2.18 29.44
N GLN A 703 -39.25 2.37 30.59
CA GLN A 703 -40.27 1.42 31.06
C GLN A 703 -41.60 1.57 30.29
N LEU A 704 -42.32 0.46 30.14
CA LEU A 704 -43.64 0.41 29.50
C LEU A 704 -44.64 1.32 30.23
N ARG A 705 -45.39 2.13 29.46
CA ARG A 705 -46.40 3.05 29.98
C ARG A 705 -47.64 2.29 30.49
N PRO A 706 -48.34 2.81 31.52
CA PRO A 706 -49.68 2.33 31.84
C PRO A 706 -50.66 2.62 30.69
N ALA A 707 -51.72 1.83 30.56
CA ALA A 707 -52.71 1.92 29.48
C ALA A 707 -53.67 3.13 29.58
N SER A 708 -53.39 4.10 30.45
CA SER A 708 -54.25 5.27 30.69
C SER A 708 -53.96 6.42 29.71
N GLU A 709 -55.00 7.15 29.29
CA GLU A 709 -54.88 8.32 28.39
C GLU A 709 -54.17 9.55 29.01
N LEU A 710 -54.01 9.59 30.34
CA LEU A 710 -53.39 10.72 31.05
C LEU A 710 -51.84 10.63 31.04
N PRO A 711 -51.13 11.76 30.87
CA PRO A 711 -49.67 11.77 30.89
C PRO A 711 -49.12 11.42 32.29
N SER A 712 -48.00 10.71 32.31
CA SER A 712 -47.30 10.37 33.55
C SER A 712 -46.62 11.60 34.17
N LEU A 713 -46.38 11.56 35.48
CA LEU A 713 -45.65 12.60 36.18
C LEU A 713 -44.24 12.80 35.60
N LEU A 714 -43.57 11.72 35.18
CA LEU A 714 -42.24 11.80 34.56
C LEU A 714 -42.29 12.51 33.21
N ASP A 715 -43.25 12.16 32.35
CA ASP A 715 -43.38 12.76 31.01
C ASP A 715 -43.65 14.25 31.09
N VAL A 716 -44.57 14.66 31.98
CA VAL A 716 -44.87 16.08 32.22
C VAL A 716 -43.63 16.82 32.73
N SER A 717 -42.84 16.19 33.60
CA SER A 717 -41.64 16.79 34.19
C SER A 717 -40.50 16.97 33.18
N VAL A 718 -40.27 15.97 32.33
CA VAL A 718 -39.30 16.04 31.23
C VAL A 718 -39.75 17.06 30.18
N GLY A 719 -41.04 17.06 29.83
CA GLY A 719 -41.64 18.04 28.93
C GLY A 719 -41.55 19.47 29.44
N ALA A 720 -41.71 19.67 30.75
CA ALA A 720 -41.53 20.96 31.43
C ALA A 720 -40.06 21.36 31.62
N ARG A 721 -39.09 20.53 31.18
CA ARG A 721 -37.64 20.76 31.30
C ARG A 721 -37.18 21.03 32.73
N LEU A 722 -37.73 20.29 33.70
CA LEU A 722 -37.22 20.33 35.08
C LEU A 722 -35.76 19.81 35.13
N PRO A 723 -34.94 20.27 36.09
CA PRO A 723 -33.56 19.80 36.24
C PRO A 723 -33.48 18.26 36.36
N GLU A 724 -32.68 17.63 35.49
CA GLU A 724 -32.55 16.17 35.39
C GLU A 724 -31.17 15.72 35.87
N ILE A 725 -31.13 14.61 36.62
CA ILE A 725 -29.89 13.89 36.97
C ILE A 725 -30.01 12.48 36.39
N ARG A 726 -29.18 12.15 35.40
CA ARG A 726 -29.09 10.79 34.86
C ARG A 726 -28.15 9.95 35.70
N LEU A 727 -28.68 8.85 36.24
CA LEU A 727 -27.86 7.85 36.92
C LEU A 727 -27.12 7.02 35.87
N THR A 728 -25.80 7.15 35.80
CA THR A 728 -24.93 6.50 34.80
C THR A 728 -24.36 5.14 35.25
N TRP A 729 -24.67 4.72 36.48
CA TRP A 729 -24.13 3.51 37.10
C TRP A 729 -25.25 2.58 37.56
N HIS A 730 -25.08 1.29 37.33
CA HIS A 730 -25.97 0.25 37.86
C HIS A 730 -25.33 -0.37 39.10
N TYR A 731 -26.05 -0.40 40.22
CA TYR A 731 -25.64 -1.18 41.40
C TYR A 731 -25.71 -2.67 41.05
N ARG A 732 -24.56 -3.32 40.90
CA ARG A 732 -24.39 -4.77 40.85
C ARG A 732 -23.15 -5.17 41.61
#